data_AF-A0AAN4T9L2-F1
#
_entry.id   AF-A0AAN4T9L2-F1
#
_cell.length_a   1.000
_cell.length_b   1.000
_cell.length_c   1.000
_cell.angle_alpha   90.00
_cell.angle_beta   90.00
_cell.angle_gamma   90.00
#
_symmetry.space_group_name_H-M   'P 1'
#
loop_
_entity.id
_entity.type
_entity.pdbx_description
1 polymer ?
#
loop_
_entity_poly.entity_id
_entity_poly.type
_entity_poly.pdbx_seq_one_letter_code
_entity_poly.pdbx_strand_id
1 'polypeptide(L)'
;MTIFDEIKNVQRLAEAEAAGDPNAHSQLLAAIRKLQLAAEKPIDTTSRVNFQIMQNICVRVAIERKLLHAIAARNGDPITSAELSRVTDTDELLVVRVMRVLTAIGFARESANQSYAANETTHFEILPGSIAAVKHHFEPDFGMGAKLVEYMRGPGISQFADEPGQQTLFKYAHGFDKIFGMLEQNPEQKQAFDDYMASRRLINQPQWFEIYPAAERLRDVRDSPDSVLLVDVGGGPGQEMSRFRQRHPDIPGRIILQDLPLTLNRIEKVPEGIEPMEHDFFNPQPVKGARAYFFRQVLHNWSDAKSKQILSHIADAMVPGYSTLLIDDYVLPDTGAELRAAEMDILMWLHTAGLERTVSQWKALFDAVGLELVHIWNTDKGDESVFNDEITAKWRKEIQDSGEDVSERMLDWIIKEAQWKAGVFQDSKHIVAFDVGVVKSDVAIPEELRQALIEAVRPLEELPEEQKDYHPGTDDKVVDLVHPSLFPVIYGRTRILPDQLISLEGFANHLGQGQVLPVRPKEECVTKQSDYDYWYQRRPHRPYSLKFQWLPCDVHFGPNDECRIASYINNLHPRRHHGLYQVIEKILTRTIPMWNTTLSLVENEYKRIQYYEVEYDDHPEPEPEAADDDEDDSDEFWERHWEWRRSQPIKQPEPGSFAPHPFYDQINLRKEYAERGLQVIVKLANIELTPEKPEYEGGSWHIEGQLNEHICATSIYYYDSENITESTLAFRQRASSGKIEDINYEQSRHEFLQQVFGFGPDVDGSNECNITQLLGSVETRQGRLLTFPNILQHRVAPFSLADRSKPGHRKILAFFLVDPHLSIISSANVPPQQEGWWSERQELVGRLLGEKLPPELQDMVKQEFDAYPITMEEAKQYRRELMEERSTRLEEQNEKFEMDSFNLCEH
;
A
#
# COMPACT_ATOMS: atom_id res chain seq x y z
N MET A 1 -30.57 10.54 4.72
CA MET A 1 -30.70 9.95 3.36
C MET A 1 -32.09 9.40 3.16
N THR A 2 -32.61 9.45 1.93
CA THR A 2 -33.90 8.85 1.58
C THR A 2 -33.74 7.37 1.26
N ILE A 3 -34.83 6.57 1.30
CA ILE A 3 -34.82 5.16 0.87
C ILE A 3 -34.29 5.02 -0.56
N PHE A 4 -34.58 6.00 -1.44
CA PHE A 4 -34.08 6.03 -2.81
C PHE A 4 -32.54 6.14 -2.88
N ASP A 5 -31.93 6.90 -1.98
CA ASP A 5 -30.47 7.06 -1.92
C ASP A 5 -29.80 5.75 -1.46
N GLU A 6 -30.39 5.07 -0.48
CA GLU A 6 -29.90 3.77 -0.02
C GLU A 6 -30.05 2.67 -1.09
N ILE A 7 -31.14 2.65 -1.85
CA ILE A 7 -31.32 1.71 -2.98
C ILE A 7 -30.23 1.92 -4.04
N LYS A 8 -29.94 3.17 -4.41
CA LYS A 8 -28.87 3.47 -5.37
C LYS A 8 -27.50 3.02 -4.85
N ASN A 9 -27.25 3.22 -3.56
CA ASN A 9 -26.01 2.78 -2.94
C ASN A 9 -25.88 1.25 -2.92
N VAL A 10 -26.95 0.53 -2.57
CA VAL A 10 -26.99 -0.94 -2.62
C VAL A 10 -26.80 -1.45 -4.06
N GLN A 11 -27.42 -0.82 -5.06
CA GLN A 11 -27.22 -1.18 -6.47
C GLN A 11 -25.76 -1.03 -6.90
N ARG A 12 -25.16 0.13 -6.61
CA ARG A 12 -23.74 0.39 -6.91
C ARG A 12 -22.82 -0.63 -6.25
N LEU A 13 -23.05 -0.97 -4.98
CA LEU A 13 -22.24 -1.92 -4.24
C LEU A 13 -22.46 -3.37 -4.71
N ALA A 14 -23.67 -3.72 -5.14
CA ALA A 14 -23.96 -5.03 -5.73
C ALA A 14 -23.29 -5.20 -7.10
N GLU A 15 -23.22 -4.13 -7.90
CA GLU A 15 -22.46 -4.12 -9.16
C GLU A 15 -20.96 -4.28 -8.91
N ALA A 16 -20.40 -3.61 -7.90
CA ALA A 16 -19.01 -3.76 -7.49
C ALA A 16 -18.70 -5.18 -6.98
N GLU A 17 -19.59 -5.77 -6.17
CA GLU A 17 -19.42 -7.17 -5.70
C GLU A 17 -19.49 -8.16 -6.86
N ALA A 18 -20.41 -7.97 -7.81
CA ALA A 18 -20.50 -8.79 -9.02
C ALA A 18 -19.27 -8.64 -9.93
N ALA A 19 -18.62 -7.48 -9.91
CA ALA A 19 -17.36 -7.23 -10.60
C ALA A 19 -16.13 -7.81 -9.88
N GLY A 20 -16.31 -8.39 -8.68
CA GLY A 20 -15.24 -9.03 -7.92
C GLY A 20 -14.45 -8.09 -7.02
N ASP A 21 -14.99 -6.91 -6.67
CA ASP A 21 -14.37 -6.03 -5.67
C ASP A 21 -14.29 -6.76 -4.31
N PRO A 22 -13.08 -6.99 -3.76
CA PRO A 22 -12.88 -7.74 -2.54
C PRO A 22 -13.46 -7.07 -1.28
N ASN A 23 -13.80 -5.78 -1.33
CA ASN A 23 -14.39 -5.03 -0.23
C ASN A 23 -15.88 -4.74 -0.40
N ALA A 24 -16.38 -4.79 -1.65
CA ALA A 24 -17.79 -4.55 -1.96
C ALA A 24 -18.73 -5.45 -1.16
N HIS A 25 -18.36 -6.70 -0.89
CA HIS A 25 -19.20 -7.61 -0.10
C HIS A 25 -19.52 -7.05 1.30
N SER A 26 -18.50 -6.59 2.03
CA SER A 26 -18.68 -6.04 3.38
C SER A 26 -19.47 -4.72 3.37
N GLN A 27 -19.19 -3.86 2.39
CA GLN A 27 -19.89 -2.58 2.22
C GLN A 27 -21.34 -2.78 1.77
N LEU A 28 -21.59 -3.75 0.89
CA LEU A 28 -22.92 -4.12 0.42
C LEU A 28 -23.78 -4.58 1.59
N LEU A 29 -23.26 -5.46 2.45
CA LEU A 29 -23.98 -5.90 3.64
C LEU A 29 -24.34 -4.73 4.58
N ALA A 30 -23.41 -3.78 4.79
CA ALA A 30 -23.66 -2.59 5.57
C ALA A 30 -24.73 -1.68 4.94
N ALA A 31 -24.69 -1.49 3.62
CA ALA A 31 -25.68 -0.71 2.88
C ALA A 31 -27.07 -1.39 2.87
N ILE A 32 -27.13 -2.71 2.69
CA ILE A 32 -28.36 -3.49 2.82
C ILE A 32 -28.96 -3.30 4.21
N ARG A 33 -28.13 -3.30 5.25
CA ARG A 33 -28.60 -3.06 6.62
C ARG A 33 -29.16 -1.65 6.80
N LYS A 34 -28.49 -0.62 6.28
CA LYS A 34 -29.01 0.77 6.30
C LYS A 34 -30.33 0.89 5.54
N LEU A 35 -30.43 0.28 4.35
CA LEU A 35 -31.65 0.23 3.57
C LEU A 35 -32.78 -0.48 4.34
N GLN A 36 -32.50 -1.61 4.99
CA GLN A 36 -33.47 -2.32 5.81
C GLN A 36 -33.99 -1.42 6.94
N LEU A 37 -33.10 -0.74 7.67
CA LEU A 37 -33.48 0.17 8.75
C LEU A 37 -34.29 1.37 8.26
N ALA A 38 -34.00 1.87 7.06
CA ALA A 38 -34.75 2.98 6.45
C ALA A 38 -36.13 2.54 5.91
N ALA A 39 -36.25 1.29 5.46
CA ALA A 39 -37.46 0.77 4.81
C ALA A 39 -38.46 0.10 5.77
N GLU A 40 -37.97 -0.54 6.84
CA GLU A 40 -38.82 -1.21 7.82
C GLU A 40 -39.72 -0.20 8.54
N LYS A 41 -41.02 -0.53 8.69
CA LYS A 41 -41.87 0.17 9.63
C LYS A 41 -41.54 -0.30 11.05
N PRO A 42 -41.87 0.47 12.10
CA PRO A 42 -41.65 0.04 13.48
C PRO A 42 -42.22 -1.34 13.82
N ILE A 43 -43.36 -1.71 13.22
CA ILE A 43 -43.96 -3.03 13.41
C ILE A 43 -43.11 -4.15 12.80
N ASP A 44 -42.44 -3.90 11.68
CA ASP A 44 -41.61 -4.90 11.00
C ASP A 44 -40.34 -5.17 11.83
N THR A 45 -39.67 -4.10 12.28
CA THR A 45 -38.50 -4.17 13.16
C THR A 45 -38.81 -4.90 14.46
N THR A 46 -39.90 -4.54 15.14
CA THR A 46 -40.26 -5.17 16.42
C THR A 46 -40.72 -6.62 16.25
N SER A 47 -41.46 -6.92 15.19
CA SER A 47 -41.87 -8.29 14.86
C SER A 47 -40.64 -9.18 14.64
N ARG A 48 -39.66 -8.72 13.85
CA ARG A 48 -38.41 -9.47 13.59
C ARG A 48 -37.69 -9.85 14.88
N VAL A 49 -37.51 -8.90 15.81
CA VAL A 49 -36.87 -9.17 17.10
C VAL A 49 -37.68 -10.16 17.94
N ASN A 50 -39.01 -10.00 18.00
CA ASN A 50 -39.89 -10.90 18.78
C ASN A 50 -39.83 -12.35 18.29
N PHE A 51 -39.73 -12.57 16.97
CA PHE A 51 -39.72 -13.91 16.39
C PHE A 51 -38.31 -14.53 16.25
N GLN A 52 -37.22 -13.76 16.42
CA GLN A 52 -35.85 -14.26 16.34
C GLN A 52 -35.60 -15.42 17.32
N ILE A 53 -36.20 -15.38 18.51
CA ILE A 53 -36.09 -16.45 19.51
C ILE A 53 -36.62 -17.79 18.94
N MET A 54 -37.74 -17.76 18.22
CA MET A 54 -38.33 -18.96 17.61
C MET A 54 -37.45 -19.49 16.47
N GLN A 55 -36.77 -18.60 15.75
CA GLN A 55 -35.81 -18.98 14.70
C GLN A 55 -34.62 -19.72 15.31
N ASN A 56 -34.02 -19.18 16.36
CA ASN A 56 -32.89 -19.79 17.06
C ASN A 56 -33.24 -21.17 17.64
N ILE A 57 -34.47 -21.32 18.19
CA ILE A 57 -34.97 -22.63 18.65
C ILE A 57 -35.05 -23.62 17.48
N CYS A 58 -35.54 -23.21 16.31
CA CYS A 58 -35.62 -24.08 15.13
C CYS A 58 -34.23 -24.49 14.64
N VAL A 59 -33.24 -23.58 14.63
CA VAL A 59 -31.85 -23.89 14.28
C VAL A 59 -31.27 -24.91 15.26
N ARG A 60 -31.44 -24.71 16.57
CA ARG A 60 -30.96 -25.66 17.59
C ARG A 60 -31.59 -27.05 17.45
N VAL A 61 -32.90 -27.12 17.17
CA VAL A 61 -33.61 -28.39 16.88
C VAL A 61 -33.06 -29.05 15.62
N ALA A 62 -32.80 -28.29 14.57
CA ALA A 62 -32.28 -28.81 13.30
C ALA A 62 -30.88 -29.42 13.45
N ILE A 63 -30.04 -28.80 14.26
CA ILE A 63 -28.71 -29.30 14.64
C ILE A 63 -28.85 -30.60 15.45
N GLU A 64 -29.66 -30.58 16.52
CA GLU A 64 -29.83 -31.72 17.44
C GLU A 64 -30.37 -32.96 16.71
N ARG A 65 -31.37 -32.75 15.86
CA ARG A 65 -32.01 -33.79 15.06
C ARG A 65 -31.25 -34.10 13.76
N LYS A 66 -30.10 -33.45 13.53
CA LYS A 66 -29.24 -33.63 12.33
C LYS A 66 -30.00 -33.44 11.01
N LEU A 67 -31.02 -32.57 11.00
CA LEU A 67 -31.82 -32.30 9.79
C LEU A 67 -30.95 -31.74 8.67
N LEU A 68 -30.13 -30.72 8.98
CA LEU A 68 -29.23 -30.10 8.00
C LEU A 68 -28.16 -31.05 7.48
N HIS A 69 -27.67 -31.98 8.32
CA HIS A 69 -26.71 -33.00 7.91
C HIS A 69 -27.33 -33.98 6.91
N ALA A 70 -28.57 -34.41 7.17
CA ALA A 70 -29.31 -35.30 6.28
C ALA A 70 -29.61 -34.62 4.92
N ILE A 71 -29.90 -33.32 4.91
CA ILE A 71 -30.10 -32.53 3.69
C ILE A 71 -28.76 -32.40 2.93
N ALA A 72 -27.67 -32.01 3.61
CA ALA A 72 -26.35 -31.86 3.00
C ALA A 72 -25.81 -33.16 2.39
N ALA A 73 -26.09 -34.32 3.02
CA ALA A 73 -25.67 -35.63 2.56
C ALA A 73 -26.26 -36.03 1.18
N ARG A 74 -27.26 -35.30 0.68
CA ARG A 74 -27.88 -35.54 -0.63
C ARG A 74 -27.14 -34.84 -1.78
N ASN A 75 -26.06 -34.10 -1.50
CA ASN A 75 -25.20 -33.47 -2.51
C ASN A 75 -25.96 -32.62 -3.55
N GLY A 76 -26.97 -31.88 -3.08
CA GLY A 76 -27.80 -31.00 -3.92
C GLY A 76 -29.14 -31.60 -4.35
N ASP A 77 -29.31 -32.93 -4.28
CA ASP A 77 -30.62 -33.55 -4.56
C ASP A 77 -31.63 -33.23 -3.45
N PRO A 78 -32.89 -32.92 -3.79
CA PRO A 78 -33.92 -32.73 -2.78
C PRO A 78 -34.19 -33.97 -1.92
N ILE A 79 -34.66 -33.72 -0.70
CA ILE A 79 -35.15 -34.72 0.25
C ILE A 79 -36.50 -34.31 0.81
N THR A 80 -37.45 -35.24 0.82
CA THR A 80 -38.82 -34.98 1.31
C THR A 80 -38.89 -34.98 2.83
N SER A 81 -39.93 -34.36 3.40
CA SER A 81 -40.23 -34.41 4.85
C SER A 81 -40.36 -35.84 5.37
N ALA A 82 -41.02 -36.73 4.63
CA ALA A 82 -41.19 -38.13 4.98
C ALA A 82 -39.84 -38.88 5.03
N GLU A 83 -38.95 -38.59 4.08
CA GLU A 83 -37.60 -39.16 4.08
C GLU A 83 -36.75 -38.61 5.22
N LEU A 84 -36.76 -37.28 5.44
CA LEU A 84 -36.09 -36.65 6.58
C LEU A 84 -36.58 -37.21 7.91
N SER A 85 -37.89 -37.36 8.06
CA SER A 85 -38.53 -37.98 9.22
C SER A 85 -37.96 -39.37 9.48
N ARG A 86 -37.89 -40.21 8.44
CA ARG A 86 -37.37 -41.58 8.55
C ARG A 86 -35.88 -41.65 8.86
N VAL A 87 -35.04 -40.81 8.23
CA VAL A 87 -33.57 -40.88 8.43
C VAL A 87 -33.10 -40.20 9.71
N THR A 88 -33.89 -39.27 10.27
CA THR A 88 -33.57 -38.56 11.52
C THR A 88 -34.40 -39.01 12.72
N ASP A 89 -35.27 -40.00 12.53
CA ASP A 89 -36.22 -40.51 13.54
C ASP A 89 -37.08 -39.40 14.17
N THR A 90 -37.44 -38.39 13.39
CA THR A 90 -38.15 -37.18 13.84
C THR A 90 -39.58 -37.19 13.29
N ASP A 91 -40.58 -36.80 14.10
CA ASP A 91 -41.96 -36.67 13.64
C ASP A 91 -42.05 -35.79 12.37
N GLU A 92 -42.74 -36.27 11.35
CA GLU A 92 -42.78 -35.61 10.04
C GLU A 92 -43.39 -34.21 10.12
N LEU A 93 -44.47 -34.04 10.90
CA LEU A 93 -45.10 -32.73 11.05
C LEU A 93 -44.17 -31.74 11.76
N LEU A 94 -43.40 -32.22 12.75
CA LEU A 94 -42.36 -31.41 13.38
C LEU A 94 -41.26 -31.01 12.37
N VAL A 95 -40.78 -31.95 11.53
CA VAL A 95 -39.82 -31.65 10.46
C VAL A 95 -40.37 -30.54 9.55
N VAL A 96 -41.60 -30.68 9.07
CA VAL A 96 -42.24 -29.66 8.21
C VAL A 96 -42.28 -28.30 8.90
N ARG A 97 -42.64 -28.25 10.18
CA ARG A 97 -42.73 -26.97 10.93
C ARG A 97 -41.37 -26.31 11.12
N VAL A 98 -40.33 -27.07 11.46
CA VAL A 98 -38.97 -26.56 11.62
C VAL A 98 -38.41 -26.11 10.28
N MET A 99 -38.57 -26.90 9.23
CA MET A 99 -38.06 -26.58 7.91
C MET A 99 -38.71 -25.34 7.29
N ARG A 100 -39.98 -25.05 7.57
CA ARG A 100 -40.60 -23.77 7.16
C ARG A 100 -39.86 -22.55 7.70
N VAL A 101 -39.31 -22.65 8.91
CA VAL A 101 -38.52 -21.57 9.49
C VAL A 101 -37.14 -21.56 8.84
N LEU A 102 -36.44 -22.70 8.81
CA LEU A 102 -35.08 -22.79 8.25
C LEU A 102 -34.99 -22.34 6.80
N THR A 103 -35.99 -22.66 5.97
CA THR A 103 -35.99 -22.21 4.56
C THR A 103 -36.27 -20.72 4.45
N ALA A 104 -37.15 -20.17 5.30
CA ALA A 104 -37.45 -18.75 5.33
C ALA A 104 -36.28 -17.88 5.80
N ILE A 105 -35.44 -18.38 6.71
CA ILE A 105 -34.22 -17.70 7.18
C ILE A 105 -32.96 -18.08 6.38
N GLY A 106 -33.11 -18.87 5.31
CA GLY A 106 -32.03 -19.15 4.36
C GLY A 106 -31.07 -20.29 4.72
N PHE A 107 -31.36 -21.11 5.74
CA PHE A 107 -30.52 -22.25 6.13
C PHE A 107 -30.67 -23.48 5.22
N ALA A 108 -31.71 -23.51 4.38
CA ALA A 108 -31.94 -24.52 3.34
C ALA A 108 -32.89 -23.95 2.27
N ARG A 109 -33.07 -24.65 1.14
CA ARG A 109 -34.06 -24.29 0.11
C ARG A 109 -35.25 -25.25 0.13
N GLU A 110 -36.47 -24.74 -0.07
CA GLU A 110 -37.64 -25.56 -0.38
C GLU A 110 -37.82 -25.63 -1.91
N SER A 111 -37.56 -26.80 -2.48
CA SER A 111 -37.56 -27.06 -3.94
C SER A 111 -38.95 -27.43 -4.49
N ALA A 112 -39.78 -28.02 -3.64
CA ALA A 112 -41.19 -28.34 -3.89
C ALA A 112 -41.89 -28.47 -2.52
N ASN A 113 -43.22 -28.62 -2.50
CA ASN A 113 -43.97 -28.77 -1.26
C ASN A 113 -43.36 -29.85 -0.36
N GLN A 114 -42.84 -29.44 0.80
CA GLN A 114 -42.21 -30.33 1.79
C GLN A 114 -41.00 -31.12 1.25
N SER A 115 -40.25 -30.51 0.32
CA SER A 115 -39.04 -31.08 -0.28
C SER A 115 -37.89 -30.08 -0.22
N TYR A 116 -36.80 -30.45 0.42
CA TYR A 116 -35.74 -29.53 0.84
C TYR A 116 -34.40 -29.89 0.21
N ALA A 117 -33.58 -28.88 -0.10
CA ALA A 117 -32.25 -29.05 -0.67
C ALA A 117 -31.22 -28.15 0.03
N ALA A 118 -29.97 -28.59 0.06
CA ALA A 118 -28.88 -27.83 0.66
C ALA A 118 -28.58 -26.55 -0.13
N ASN A 119 -28.10 -25.54 0.58
CA ASN A 119 -27.43 -24.35 0.04
C ASN A 119 -26.09 -24.14 0.77
N GLU A 120 -25.40 -23.05 0.44
CA GLU A 120 -24.09 -22.74 1.04
C GLU A 120 -24.18 -22.58 2.56
N THR A 121 -25.23 -21.94 3.08
CA THR A 121 -25.49 -21.84 4.51
C THR A 121 -25.70 -23.20 5.16
N THR A 122 -26.41 -24.14 4.50
CA THR A 122 -26.54 -25.52 5.00
C THR A 122 -25.17 -26.15 5.20
N HIS A 123 -24.28 -26.03 4.21
CA HIS A 123 -22.95 -26.63 4.26
C HIS A 123 -22.03 -25.97 5.30
N PHE A 124 -22.11 -24.64 5.43
CA PHE A 124 -21.37 -23.90 6.43
C PHE A 124 -21.85 -24.21 7.86
N GLU A 125 -23.16 -24.32 8.05
CA GLU A 125 -23.76 -24.54 9.38
C GLU A 125 -23.44 -25.92 9.96
N ILE A 126 -23.23 -26.94 9.10
CA ILE A 126 -22.87 -28.30 9.57
C ILE A 126 -21.38 -28.46 9.86
N LEU A 127 -20.56 -27.42 9.66
CA LEU A 127 -19.17 -27.46 10.08
C LEU A 127 -19.10 -27.58 11.61
N PRO A 128 -18.14 -28.34 12.17
CA PRO A 128 -18.03 -28.55 13.62
C PRO A 128 -18.03 -27.23 14.40
N GLY A 129 -17.30 -26.22 13.89
CA GLY A 129 -17.24 -24.88 14.47
C GLY A 129 -18.55 -24.13 14.53
N SER A 130 -19.35 -24.19 13.46
CA SER A 130 -20.65 -23.50 13.37
C SER A 130 -21.68 -24.14 14.30
N ILE A 131 -21.74 -25.48 14.31
CA ILE A 131 -22.56 -26.25 15.26
C ILE A 131 -22.18 -25.88 16.69
N ALA A 132 -20.87 -25.86 16.96
CA ALA A 132 -20.32 -25.54 18.26
C ALA A 132 -20.65 -24.10 18.68
N ALA A 133 -20.64 -23.15 17.75
CA ALA A 133 -21.08 -21.77 18.00
C ALA A 133 -22.54 -21.71 18.44
N VAL A 134 -23.45 -22.41 17.77
CA VAL A 134 -24.87 -22.43 18.16
C VAL A 134 -25.04 -23.05 19.55
N LYS A 135 -24.42 -24.19 19.84
CA LYS A 135 -24.44 -24.80 21.18
C LYS A 135 -23.80 -23.92 22.25
N HIS A 136 -22.73 -23.21 21.89
CA HIS A 136 -22.03 -22.36 22.84
C HIS A 136 -22.91 -21.21 23.33
N HIS A 137 -23.67 -20.58 22.42
CA HIS A 137 -24.53 -19.43 22.75
C HIS A 137 -25.92 -19.86 23.24
N PHE A 138 -26.52 -20.92 22.67
CA PHE A 138 -27.92 -21.25 22.93
C PHE A 138 -28.17 -21.59 24.41
N GLU A 139 -27.45 -22.55 24.98
CA GLU A 139 -27.68 -23.02 26.34
C GLU A 139 -27.46 -21.92 27.41
N PRO A 140 -26.34 -21.17 27.41
CA PRO A 140 -26.10 -20.14 28.42
C PRO A 140 -27.04 -18.95 28.26
N ASP A 141 -27.26 -18.49 27.03
CA ASP A 141 -27.98 -17.24 26.77
C ASP A 141 -29.49 -17.41 26.99
N PHE A 142 -30.07 -18.54 26.55
CA PHE A 142 -31.47 -18.82 26.82
C PHE A 142 -31.72 -19.09 28.31
N GLY A 143 -30.78 -19.73 29.02
CA GLY A 143 -30.86 -19.90 30.47
C GLY A 143 -30.89 -18.57 31.21
N MET A 144 -30.02 -17.63 30.83
CA MET A 144 -30.04 -16.26 31.35
C MET A 144 -31.33 -15.52 30.99
N GLY A 145 -31.76 -15.59 29.73
CA GLY A 145 -32.98 -14.95 29.25
C GLY A 145 -34.23 -15.41 30.01
N ALA A 146 -34.33 -16.71 30.32
CA ALA A 146 -35.42 -17.28 31.12
C ALA A 146 -35.47 -16.74 32.55
N LYS A 147 -34.32 -16.32 33.10
CA LYS A 147 -34.17 -15.80 34.47
C LYS A 147 -34.08 -14.28 34.56
N LEU A 148 -33.96 -13.59 33.43
CA LEU A 148 -33.73 -12.15 33.35
C LEU A 148 -34.78 -11.33 34.12
N VAL A 149 -36.07 -11.61 33.94
CA VAL A 149 -37.15 -10.85 34.62
C VAL A 149 -37.16 -11.09 36.12
N GLU A 150 -36.90 -12.33 36.57
CA GLU A 150 -36.79 -12.68 37.99
C GLU A 150 -35.59 -11.96 38.63
N TYR A 151 -34.45 -11.94 37.93
CA TYR A 151 -33.23 -11.24 38.33
C TYR A 151 -33.45 -9.72 38.45
N MET A 152 -34.04 -9.08 37.43
CA MET A 152 -34.30 -7.63 37.45
C MET A 152 -35.22 -7.20 38.59
N ARG A 153 -36.18 -8.06 38.98
CA ARG A 153 -37.14 -7.76 40.06
C ARG A 153 -36.63 -8.14 41.45
N GLY A 154 -35.72 -9.10 41.54
CA GLY A 154 -35.15 -9.57 42.79
C GLY A 154 -33.90 -8.78 43.18
N PRO A 155 -32.68 -9.30 42.89
CA PRO A 155 -31.42 -8.64 43.23
C PRO A 155 -31.17 -7.34 42.46
N GLY A 156 -31.85 -7.10 41.33
CA GLY A 156 -31.62 -5.93 40.47
C GLY A 156 -30.48 -6.15 39.47
N ILE A 157 -30.25 -5.17 38.59
CA ILE A 157 -29.22 -5.24 37.55
C ILE A 157 -27.92 -4.67 38.08
N SER A 158 -26.87 -5.48 38.12
CA SER A 158 -25.49 -5.05 38.32
C SER A 158 -24.67 -5.23 37.05
N GLN A 159 -23.90 -4.18 36.68
CA GLN A 159 -22.92 -4.26 35.60
C GLN A 159 -21.74 -5.14 36.03
N PHE A 160 -21.17 -4.83 37.19
CA PHE A 160 -20.11 -5.58 37.84
C PHE A 160 -20.59 -5.98 39.24
N ALA A 161 -20.49 -7.26 39.60
CA ALA A 161 -20.91 -7.77 40.91
C ALA A 161 -19.75 -7.69 41.93
N ASP A 162 -19.16 -6.51 42.06
CA ASP A 162 -17.94 -6.30 42.85
C ASP A 162 -18.25 -5.88 44.31
N GLU A 163 -19.48 -5.47 44.63
CA GLU A 163 -19.91 -5.11 45.99
C GLU A 163 -20.61 -6.26 46.74
N PRO A 164 -20.54 -6.32 48.08
CA PRO A 164 -21.25 -7.32 48.88
C PRO A 164 -22.76 -7.35 48.61
N GLY A 165 -23.30 -8.54 48.33
CA GLY A 165 -24.73 -8.75 48.07
C GLY A 165 -25.15 -8.55 46.60
N GLN A 166 -24.24 -8.08 45.74
CA GLN A 166 -24.45 -8.09 44.29
C GLN A 166 -24.14 -9.48 43.72
N GLN A 167 -24.77 -9.79 42.60
CA GLN A 167 -24.45 -10.97 41.78
C GLN A 167 -24.78 -10.69 40.33
N THR A 168 -24.08 -11.36 39.41
CA THR A 168 -24.31 -11.24 37.98
C THR A 168 -25.56 -12.04 37.54
N LEU A 169 -26.10 -11.74 36.35
CA LEU A 169 -27.16 -12.56 35.77
C LEU A 169 -26.68 -13.99 35.50
N PHE A 170 -25.43 -14.16 35.08
CA PHE A 170 -24.84 -15.49 34.88
C PHE A 170 -24.86 -16.33 36.16
N LYS A 171 -24.44 -15.74 37.29
CA LYS A 171 -24.50 -16.39 38.61
C LYS A 171 -25.91 -16.71 39.04
N TYR A 172 -26.84 -15.79 38.82
CA TYR A 172 -28.24 -16.04 39.15
C TYR A 172 -28.84 -17.20 38.35
N ALA A 173 -28.54 -17.27 37.06
CA ALA A 173 -29.14 -18.22 36.14
C ALA A 173 -28.49 -19.61 36.23
N HIS A 174 -27.17 -19.65 36.34
CA HIS A 174 -26.38 -20.87 36.20
C HIS A 174 -25.62 -21.28 37.46
N GLY A 175 -25.56 -20.43 38.49
CA GLY A 175 -24.89 -20.72 39.76
C GLY A 175 -23.38 -20.50 39.78
N PHE A 176 -22.79 -19.99 38.69
CA PHE A 176 -21.35 -19.73 38.55
C PHE A 176 -21.08 -18.24 38.40
N ASP A 177 -19.96 -17.73 38.91
CA ASP A 177 -19.65 -16.30 38.77
C ASP A 177 -19.44 -15.86 37.31
N LYS A 178 -18.90 -16.75 36.47
CA LYS A 178 -18.62 -16.55 35.04
C LYS A 178 -18.80 -17.85 34.25
N ILE A 179 -18.79 -17.76 32.92
CA ILE A 179 -18.94 -18.92 32.03
C ILE A 179 -17.92 -20.04 32.26
N PHE A 180 -16.68 -19.71 32.61
CA PHE A 180 -15.62 -20.72 32.80
C PHE A 180 -15.96 -21.78 33.86
N GLY A 181 -16.62 -21.39 34.97
CA GLY A 181 -17.03 -22.36 36.00
C GLY A 181 -18.07 -23.36 35.50
N MET A 182 -18.95 -22.93 34.57
CA MET A 182 -19.89 -23.82 33.91
C MET A 182 -19.18 -24.78 32.93
N LEU A 183 -18.19 -24.27 32.19
CA LEU A 183 -17.39 -25.08 31.26
C LEU A 183 -16.59 -26.17 31.98
N GLU A 184 -16.12 -25.92 33.20
CA GLU A 184 -15.43 -26.93 34.02
C GLU A 184 -16.32 -28.11 34.43
N GLN A 185 -17.62 -27.87 34.62
CA GLN A 185 -18.57 -28.88 35.09
C GLN A 185 -19.38 -29.53 33.98
N ASN A 186 -19.38 -28.96 32.77
CA ASN A 186 -20.13 -29.46 31.63
C ASN A 186 -19.20 -29.79 30.44
N PRO A 187 -18.78 -31.07 30.28
CA PRO A 187 -17.87 -31.47 29.21
C PRO A 187 -18.40 -31.22 27.80
N GLU A 188 -19.72 -31.33 27.57
CA GLU A 188 -20.30 -31.05 26.25
C GLU A 188 -20.19 -29.56 25.92
N GLN A 189 -20.53 -28.69 26.89
CA GLN A 189 -20.41 -27.24 26.70
C GLN A 189 -18.96 -26.80 26.55
N LYS A 190 -18.03 -27.44 27.27
CA LYS A 190 -16.59 -27.22 27.10
C LYS A 190 -16.12 -27.57 25.70
N GLN A 191 -16.54 -28.72 25.18
CA GLN A 191 -16.20 -29.14 23.82
C GLN A 191 -16.76 -28.16 22.79
N ALA A 192 -18.02 -27.74 22.93
CA ALA A 192 -18.62 -26.73 22.05
C ALA A 192 -17.88 -25.37 22.13
N PHE A 193 -17.47 -24.94 23.32
CA PHE A 193 -16.65 -23.74 23.46
C PHE A 193 -15.30 -23.89 22.73
N ASP A 194 -14.61 -25.02 22.92
CA ASP A 194 -13.29 -25.27 22.31
C ASP A 194 -13.37 -25.35 20.79
N ASP A 195 -14.36 -26.06 20.25
CA ASP A 195 -14.58 -26.19 18.81
C ASP A 195 -14.97 -24.86 18.17
N TYR A 196 -15.81 -24.06 18.85
CA TYR A 196 -16.14 -22.70 18.41
C TYR A 196 -14.89 -21.82 18.40
N MET A 197 -14.10 -21.81 19.48
CA MET A 197 -12.86 -21.06 19.56
C MET A 197 -11.84 -21.51 18.51
N ALA A 198 -11.76 -22.81 18.21
CA ALA A 198 -10.90 -23.35 17.16
C ALA A 198 -11.37 -22.89 15.76
N SER A 199 -12.68 -22.82 15.52
CA SER A 199 -13.23 -22.41 14.22
C SER A 199 -13.00 -20.93 13.87
N ARG A 200 -12.97 -20.05 14.89
CA ARG A 200 -12.57 -18.65 14.71
C ARG A 200 -11.15 -18.50 14.18
N ARG A 201 -10.34 -19.58 14.25
CA ARG A 201 -8.95 -19.65 13.77
C ARG A 201 -8.81 -20.17 12.33
N LEU A 202 -9.89 -20.67 11.72
CA LEU A 202 -9.91 -21.15 10.33
C LEU A 202 -10.26 -20.06 9.32
N ILE A 203 -10.74 -18.90 9.80
CA ILE A 203 -10.93 -17.70 8.98
C ILE A 203 -9.53 -17.06 8.84
N ASN A 204 -9.08 -16.78 7.61
CA ASN A 204 -7.82 -16.10 7.31
C ASN A 204 -7.83 -14.65 7.82
N GLN A 205 -7.89 -14.45 9.13
CA GLN A 205 -7.67 -13.15 9.75
C GLN A 205 -6.17 -12.87 9.82
N PRO A 206 -5.75 -11.62 9.53
CA PRO A 206 -4.37 -11.18 9.73
C PRO A 206 -3.95 -11.47 11.18
N GLN A 207 -2.73 -12.00 11.35
CA GLN A 207 -2.21 -12.28 12.69
C GLN A 207 -1.78 -10.97 13.37
N TRP A 208 -1.78 -10.93 14.71
CA TRP A 208 -1.43 -9.72 15.45
C TRP A 208 -0.02 -9.19 15.10
N PHE A 209 0.94 -10.08 14.80
CA PHE A 209 2.31 -9.73 14.40
C PHE A 209 2.46 -9.36 12.92
N GLU A 210 1.37 -9.44 12.15
CA GLU A 210 1.25 -8.89 10.79
C GLU A 210 0.59 -7.49 10.83
N ILE A 211 -0.28 -7.25 11.81
CA ILE A 211 -0.93 -5.95 12.08
C ILE A 211 0.03 -5.00 12.81
N TYR A 212 0.65 -5.47 13.87
CA TYR A 212 1.73 -4.80 14.57
C TYR A 212 3.07 -5.27 13.97
N PRO A 213 3.99 -4.36 13.56
CA PRO A 213 5.28 -4.73 12.95
C PRO A 213 6.25 -5.28 14.01
N ALA A 214 5.93 -6.46 14.53
CA ALA A 214 6.60 -7.10 15.65
C ALA A 214 8.07 -7.39 15.35
N ALA A 215 8.39 -7.75 14.10
CA ALA A 215 9.75 -8.07 13.66
C ALA A 215 10.71 -6.89 13.74
N GLU A 216 10.23 -5.68 13.47
CA GLU A 216 11.03 -4.46 13.57
C GLU A 216 11.09 -4.01 15.03
N ARG A 217 9.92 -3.94 15.69
CA ARG A 217 9.78 -3.26 16.97
C ARG A 217 10.14 -4.09 18.19
N LEU A 218 10.26 -5.41 18.08
CA LEU A 218 10.65 -6.27 19.19
C LEU A 218 12.07 -6.83 19.04
N ARG A 219 12.81 -6.48 17.97
CA ARG A 219 14.14 -7.04 17.68
C ARG A 219 15.23 -6.54 18.60
N ASP A 220 15.08 -5.35 19.17
CA ASP A 220 15.99 -4.71 20.12
C ASP A 220 15.92 -5.31 21.54
N VAL A 221 15.84 -6.65 21.63
CA VAL A 221 15.99 -7.35 22.92
C VAL A 221 17.42 -7.16 23.44
N ARG A 222 17.56 -6.98 24.76
CA ARG A 222 18.89 -6.85 25.39
C ARG A 222 19.74 -8.09 25.10
N ASP A 223 21.01 -7.89 24.80
CA ASP A 223 21.96 -8.96 24.52
C ASP A 223 22.35 -9.69 25.82
N SER A 224 21.49 -10.61 26.24
CA SER A 224 21.67 -11.49 27.39
C SER A 224 20.85 -12.77 27.18
N PRO A 225 21.39 -13.95 27.53
CA PRO A 225 20.66 -15.22 27.43
C PRO A 225 19.41 -15.26 28.32
N ASP A 226 19.34 -14.41 29.36
CA ASP A 226 18.18 -14.32 30.25
C ASP A 226 17.11 -13.34 29.78
N SER A 227 17.37 -12.58 28.71
CA SER A 227 16.45 -11.57 28.20
C SER A 227 15.15 -12.20 27.71
N VAL A 228 14.03 -11.59 28.13
CA VAL A 228 12.69 -12.01 27.76
C VAL A 228 12.17 -11.10 26.64
N LEU A 229 11.95 -11.70 25.48
CA LEU A 229 11.35 -11.04 24.32
C LEU A 229 9.89 -10.69 24.59
N LEU A 230 9.10 -11.67 25.02
CA LEU A 230 7.66 -11.49 25.14
C LEU A 230 7.11 -12.36 26.27
N VAL A 231 6.27 -11.75 27.11
CA VAL A 231 5.47 -12.46 28.13
C VAL A 231 4.02 -12.44 27.68
N ASP A 232 3.48 -13.59 27.32
CA ASP A 232 2.09 -13.78 26.91
C ASP A 232 1.25 -14.06 28.16
N VAL A 233 0.55 -13.03 28.66
CA VAL A 233 -0.14 -13.05 29.95
C VAL A 233 -1.59 -13.49 29.74
N GLY A 234 -1.94 -14.67 30.26
CA GLY A 234 -3.24 -15.30 29.99
C GLY A 234 -3.30 -15.92 28.58
N GLY A 235 -2.17 -16.40 28.06
CA GLY A 235 -2.02 -16.84 26.67
C GLY A 235 -2.67 -18.19 26.32
N GLY A 236 -3.34 -18.84 27.29
CA GLY A 236 -4.00 -20.12 27.09
C GLY A 236 -3.03 -21.22 26.64
N PRO A 237 -3.30 -21.93 25.54
CA PRO A 237 -2.42 -23.00 25.05
C PRO A 237 -1.16 -22.49 24.32
N GLY A 238 -0.94 -21.17 24.20
CA GLY A 238 0.29 -20.59 23.62
C GLY A 238 0.43 -20.72 22.10
N GLN A 239 -0.67 -20.96 21.38
CA GLN A 239 -0.66 -21.17 19.93
C GLN A 239 -0.24 -19.92 19.16
N GLU A 240 -0.61 -18.73 19.64
CA GLU A 240 -0.25 -17.45 19.02
C GLU A 240 1.24 -17.18 19.11
N MET A 241 1.83 -17.49 20.27
CA MET A 241 3.28 -17.44 20.45
C MET A 241 4.00 -18.48 19.60
N SER A 242 3.40 -19.65 19.38
CA SER A 242 3.96 -20.66 18.47
C SER A 242 4.01 -20.15 17.03
N ARG A 243 2.92 -19.53 16.53
CA ARG A 243 2.89 -18.93 15.19
C ARG A 243 3.89 -17.78 15.07
N PHE A 244 3.95 -16.90 16.07
CA PHE A 244 4.91 -15.81 16.10
C PHE A 244 6.34 -16.33 16.03
N ARG A 245 6.70 -17.33 16.85
CA ARG A 245 8.05 -17.93 16.85
C ARG A 245 8.37 -18.66 15.54
N GLN A 246 7.40 -19.34 14.94
CA GLN A 246 7.58 -20.00 13.64
C GLN A 246 7.79 -18.99 12.50
N ARG A 247 7.07 -17.87 12.53
CA ARG A 247 7.19 -16.81 11.53
C ARG A 247 8.45 -15.96 11.69
N HIS A 248 8.86 -15.74 12.95
CA HIS A 248 10.00 -14.91 13.32
C HIS A 248 11.00 -15.69 14.19
N PRO A 249 11.63 -16.74 13.64
CA PRO A 249 12.61 -17.54 14.38
C PRO A 249 13.91 -16.78 14.66
N ASP A 250 14.15 -15.69 13.93
CA ASP A 250 15.34 -14.84 13.99
C ASP A 250 15.35 -13.87 15.17
N ILE A 251 14.18 -13.55 15.75
CA ILE A 251 14.10 -12.58 16.86
C ILE A 251 14.64 -13.23 18.15
N PRO A 252 15.73 -12.71 18.73
CA PRO A 252 16.34 -13.31 19.92
C PRO A 252 15.50 -13.09 21.18
N GLY A 253 15.78 -13.89 22.21
CA GLY A 253 15.15 -13.76 23.52
C GLY A 253 14.04 -14.77 23.80
N ARG A 254 13.77 -14.98 25.09
CA ARG A 254 12.84 -15.99 25.59
C ARG A 254 11.39 -15.54 25.42
N ILE A 255 10.50 -16.47 25.08
CA ILE A 255 9.04 -16.22 25.13
C ILE A 255 8.49 -16.99 26.31
N ILE A 256 7.80 -16.29 27.20
CA ILE A 256 7.20 -16.86 28.40
C ILE A 256 5.69 -16.86 28.23
N LEU A 257 5.08 -18.04 28.31
CA LEU A 257 3.63 -18.23 28.30
C LEU A 257 3.13 -18.32 29.74
N GLN A 258 2.31 -17.36 30.16
CA GLN A 258 1.74 -17.30 31.51
C GLN A 258 0.26 -17.67 31.50
N ASP A 259 -0.13 -18.62 32.35
CA ASP A 259 -1.53 -18.94 32.62
C ASP A 259 -1.65 -19.65 33.99
N LEU A 260 -2.88 -19.97 34.39
CA LEU A 260 -3.16 -20.74 35.60
C LEU A 260 -2.72 -22.22 35.43
N PRO A 261 -2.42 -22.92 36.54
CA PRO A 261 -1.97 -24.31 36.50
C PRO A 261 -2.93 -25.25 35.74
N LEU A 262 -4.24 -25.03 35.87
CA LEU A 262 -5.26 -25.85 35.20
C LEU A 262 -5.18 -25.75 33.67
N THR A 263 -4.81 -24.58 33.15
CA THR A 263 -4.68 -24.34 31.71
C THR A 263 -3.38 -24.94 31.18
N LEU A 264 -2.25 -24.66 31.85
CA LEU A 264 -0.94 -25.14 31.41
C LEU A 264 -0.83 -26.67 31.46
N ASN A 265 -1.42 -27.32 32.47
CA ASN A 265 -1.44 -28.79 32.58
C ASN A 265 -2.22 -29.49 31.46
N ARG A 266 -3.03 -28.77 30.68
CA ARG A 266 -3.78 -29.30 29.52
C ARG A 266 -3.00 -29.20 28.21
N ILE A 267 -1.83 -28.55 28.22
CA ILE A 267 -0.97 -28.45 27.04
C ILE A 267 -0.26 -29.80 26.86
N GLU A 268 -0.72 -30.61 25.90
CA GLU A 268 -0.12 -31.93 25.61
C GLU A 268 1.35 -31.82 25.21
N LYS A 269 1.70 -30.77 24.47
CA LYS A 269 3.06 -30.47 24.05
C LYS A 269 3.27 -28.96 24.02
N VAL A 270 4.13 -28.47 24.90
CA VAL A 270 4.57 -27.07 24.89
C VAL A 270 5.28 -26.81 23.55
N PRO A 271 4.95 -25.73 22.82
CA PRO A 271 5.61 -25.44 21.56
C PRO A 271 7.11 -25.13 21.76
N GLU A 272 7.91 -25.49 20.77
CA GLU A 272 9.36 -25.29 20.81
C GLU A 272 9.71 -23.79 20.89
N GLY A 273 10.66 -23.43 21.78
CA GLY A 273 11.07 -22.04 22.00
C GLY A 273 10.12 -21.21 22.88
N ILE A 274 9.18 -21.85 23.58
CA ILE A 274 8.24 -21.22 24.52
C ILE A 274 8.38 -21.85 25.91
N GLU A 275 8.42 -21.01 26.94
CA GLU A 275 8.55 -21.41 28.33
C GLU A 275 7.23 -21.21 29.08
N PRO A 276 6.57 -22.27 29.58
CA PRO A 276 5.37 -22.12 30.37
C PRO A 276 5.72 -21.66 31.79
N MET A 277 4.94 -20.73 32.33
CA MET A 277 5.09 -20.19 33.68
C MET A 277 3.72 -20.07 34.35
N GLU A 278 3.53 -20.76 35.47
CA GLU A 278 2.31 -20.58 36.27
C GLU A 278 2.27 -19.15 36.81
N HIS A 279 1.21 -18.41 36.48
CA HIS A 279 1.02 -17.06 36.98
C HIS A 279 -0.46 -16.68 37.00
N ASP A 280 -0.87 -16.09 38.12
CA ASP A 280 -2.13 -15.38 38.25
C ASP A 280 -1.84 -13.88 38.16
N PHE A 281 -2.33 -13.25 37.10
CA PHE A 281 -2.09 -11.84 36.75
C PHE A 281 -2.70 -10.83 37.74
N PHE A 282 -3.48 -11.28 38.73
CA PHE A 282 -3.89 -10.44 39.86
C PHE A 282 -2.78 -10.26 40.90
N ASN A 283 -1.68 -11.00 40.78
CA ASN A 283 -0.49 -10.84 41.60
C ASN A 283 0.58 -10.05 40.83
N PRO A 284 1.58 -9.47 41.54
CA PRO A 284 2.69 -8.79 40.89
C PRO A 284 3.38 -9.64 39.82
N GLN A 285 3.57 -9.06 38.63
CA GLN A 285 4.16 -9.73 37.47
C GLN A 285 5.60 -10.19 37.80
N PRO A 286 5.91 -11.50 37.80
CA PRO A 286 7.20 -12.04 38.22
C PRO A 286 8.33 -11.79 37.23
N VAL A 287 8.03 -11.69 35.93
CA VAL A 287 9.03 -11.39 34.91
C VAL A 287 9.22 -9.88 34.88
N LYS A 288 10.44 -9.40 35.10
CA LYS A 288 10.76 -7.96 35.13
C LYS A 288 11.56 -7.57 33.90
N GLY A 289 11.21 -6.43 33.32
CA GLY A 289 11.92 -5.84 32.19
C GLY A 289 11.90 -6.67 30.91
N ALA A 290 10.82 -7.41 30.63
CA ALA A 290 10.62 -8.00 29.32
C ALA A 290 10.50 -6.93 28.23
N ARG A 291 10.86 -7.28 26.98
CA ARG A 291 10.73 -6.35 25.85
C ARG A 291 9.26 -6.05 25.54
N ALA A 292 8.40 -7.07 25.60
CA ALA A 292 6.95 -6.91 25.52
C ALA A 292 6.19 -7.72 26.57
N TYR A 293 5.08 -7.15 27.06
CA TYR A 293 4.01 -7.88 27.74
C TYR A 293 2.80 -7.87 26.80
N PHE A 294 2.20 -9.04 26.57
CA PHE A 294 1.13 -9.22 25.59
C PHE A 294 -0.12 -9.74 26.29
N PHE A 295 -1.26 -9.09 26.04
CA PHE A 295 -2.58 -9.59 26.38
C PHE A 295 -3.40 -9.75 25.12
N ARG A 296 -4.11 -10.86 25.00
CA ARG A 296 -5.09 -11.05 23.93
C ARG A 296 -6.39 -11.60 24.49
N GLN A 297 -7.50 -10.87 24.31
CA GLN A 297 -8.82 -11.32 24.81
C GLN A 297 -8.78 -11.66 26.31
N VAL A 298 -8.08 -10.82 27.07
CA VAL A 298 -7.95 -10.96 28.54
C VAL A 298 -8.68 -9.84 29.24
N LEU A 299 -8.29 -8.59 28.98
CA LEU A 299 -8.77 -7.43 29.74
C LEU A 299 -10.24 -7.12 29.47
N HIS A 300 -10.78 -7.53 28.33
CA HIS A 300 -12.22 -7.44 28.05
C HIS A 300 -13.09 -8.32 28.98
N ASN A 301 -12.51 -9.30 29.70
CA ASN A 301 -13.23 -10.18 30.64
C ASN A 301 -13.38 -9.59 32.05
N TRP A 302 -12.92 -8.35 32.24
CA TRP A 302 -12.74 -7.76 33.57
C TRP A 302 -13.22 -6.32 33.62
N SER A 303 -13.79 -5.94 34.77
CA SER A 303 -14.14 -4.55 35.09
C SER A 303 -12.91 -3.64 35.06
N ASP A 304 -13.13 -2.33 34.96
CA ASP A 304 -12.03 -1.36 34.98
C ASP A 304 -11.22 -1.40 36.27
N ALA A 305 -11.86 -1.63 37.42
CA ALA A 305 -11.15 -1.75 38.70
C ALA A 305 -10.15 -2.91 38.68
N LYS A 306 -10.57 -4.07 38.16
CA LYS A 306 -9.71 -5.26 38.03
C LYS A 306 -8.66 -5.09 36.94
N SER A 307 -9.02 -4.49 35.81
CA SER A 307 -8.08 -4.22 34.72
C SER A 307 -7.00 -3.23 35.16
N LYS A 308 -7.35 -2.20 35.97
CA LYS A 308 -6.38 -1.32 36.61
C LYS A 308 -5.39 -2.08 37.48
N GLN A 309 -5.87 -2.98 38.34
CA GLN A 309 -5.00 -3.81 39.17
C GLN A 309 -4.01 -4.64 38.33
N ILE A 310 -4.51 -5.32 37.30
CA ILE A 310 -3.69 -6.13 36.39
C ILE A 310 -2.64 -5.25 35.71
N LEU A 311 -3.06 -4.13 35.11
CA LEU A 311 -2.18 -3.23 34.39
C LEU A 311 -1.16 -2.54 35.29
N SER A 312 -1.50 -2.24 36.55
CA SER A 312 -0.52 -1.71 37.53
C SER A 312 0.61 -2.70 37.78
N HIS A 313 0.32 -4.00 37.90
CA HIS A 313 1.36 -5.02 38.06
C HIS A 313 2.27 -5.15 36.85
N ILE A 314 1.74 -4.90 35.65
CA ILE A 314 2.52 -4.89 34.40
C ILE A 314 3.36 -3.62 34.32
N ALA A 315 2.78 -2.45 34.59
CA ALA A 315 3.50 -1.18 34.65
C ALA A 315 4.69 -1.24 35.62
N ASP A 316 4.50 -1.81 36.82
CA ASP A 316 5.57 -2.05 37.80
C ASP A 316 6.68 -3.00 37.31
N ALA A 317 6.40 -3.82 36.30
CA ALA A 317 7.36 -4.75 35.71
C ALA A 317 8.03 -4.21 34.44
N MET A 318 7.55 -3.10 33.90
CA MET A 318 8.08 -2.48 32.69
C MET A 318 9.31 -1.61 33.00
N VAL A 319 10.22 -1.54 32.03
CA VAL A 319 11.30 -0.55 32.05
C VAL A 319 10.93 0.62 31.12
N PRO A 320 10.85 1.86 31.64
CA PRO A 320 10.56 3.03 30.82
C PRO A 320 11.52 3.18 29.64
N GLY A 321 10.99 3.48 28.46
CA GLY A 321 11.77 3.60 27.21
C GLY A 321 12.26 2.27 26.61
N TYR A 322 11.94 1.13 27.23
CA TYR A 322 12.36 -0.19 26.75
C TYR A 322 11.19 -1.18 26.62
N SER A 323 10.39 -1.37 27.66
CA SER A 323 9.29 -2.33 27.63
C SER A 323 8.08 -1.74 26.90
N THR A 324 7.34 -2.59 26.17
CA THR A 324 6.08 -2.23 25.51
C THR A 324 4.95 -3.13 26.00
N LEU A 325 3.78 -2.54 26.25
CA LEU A 325 2.54 -3.30 26.48
C LEU A 325 1.79 -3.42 25.15
N LEU A 326 1.41 -4.64 24.80
CA LEU A 326 0.62 -4.95 23.61
C LEU A 326 -0.71 -5.56 24.07
N ILE A 327 -1.82 -4.99 23.59
CA ILE A 327 -3.17 -5.47 23.89
C ILE A 327 -3.87 -5.73 22.56
N ASP A 328 -4.27 -6.99 22.34
CA ASP A 328 -5.06 -7.47 21.20
C ASP A 328 -6.49 -7.76 21.70
N ASP A 329 -7.34 -6.74 21.63
CA ASP A 329 -8.75 -6.77 22.04
C ASP A 329 -9.63 -6.02 21.03
N TYR A 330 -10.96 -6.15 21.14
CA TYR A 330 -11.86 -5.26 20.40
C TYR A 330 -11.68 -3.82 20.91
N VAL A 331 -11.51 -2.89 19.98
CA VAL A 331 -11.44 -1.45 20.26
C VAL A 331 -12.64 -0.79 19.61
N LEU A 332 -13.60 -0.37 20.42
CA LEU A 332 -14.81 0.30 19.92
C LEU A 332 -14.51 1.76 19.54
N PRO A 333 -15.14 2.29 18.48
CA PRO A 333 -15.16 3.73 18.28
C PRO A 333 -15.99 4.39 19.40
N ASP A 334 -15.71 5.66 19.69
CA ASP A 334 -16.46 6.40 20.72
C ASP A 334 -17.92 6.65 20.28
N THR A 335 -18.19 6.66 18.97
CA THR A 335 -19.55 6.71 18.40
C THR A 335 -19.74 5.72 17.26
N GLY A 336 -20.98 5.31 16.99
CA GLY A 336 -21.32 4.53 15.78
C GLY A 336 -20.80 3.10 15.74
N ALA A 337 -20.64 2.43 16.90
CA ALA A 337 -20.17 1.04 16.98
C ALA A 337 -20.99 0.10 16.07
N GLU A 338 -20.29 -0.76 15.33
CA GLU A 338 -20.90 -1.80 14.50
C GLU A 338 -21.70 -2.77 15.38
N LEU A 339 -22.83 -3.27 14.86
CA LEU A 339 -23.72 -4.16 15.61
C LEU A 339 -22.98 -5.37 16.20
N ARG A 340 -22.09 -6.02 15.42
CA ARG A 340 -21.36 -7.20 15.90
C ARG A 340 -20.48 -6.89 17.11
N ALA A 341 -19.81 -5.73 17.09
CA ALA A 341 -18.94 -5.29 18.17
C ALA A 341 -19.75 -4.87 19.41
N ALA A 342 -20.89 -4.19 19.22
CA ALA A 342 -21.82 -3.86 20.30
C ALA A 342 -22.46 -5.11 20.94
N GLU A 343 -22.81 -6.12 20.15
CA GLU A 343 -23.31 -7.40 20.66
C GLU A 343 -22.22 -8.16 21.42
N MET A 344 -20.96 -8.06 20.99
CA MET A 344 -19.83 -8.62 21.73
C MET A 344 -19.67 -7.97 23.11
N ASP A 345 -19.82 -6.66 23.21
CA ASP A 345 -19.80 -5.95 24.50
C ASP A 345 -20.87 -6.48 25.46
N ILE A 346 -22.11 -6.62 24.99
CA ILE A 346 -23.20 -7.21 25.78
C ILE A 346 -22.87 -8.66 26.17
N LEU A 347 -22.27 -9.44 25.28
CA LEU A 347 -21.85 -10.80 25.59
C LEU A 347 -20.79 -10.81 26.71
N MET A 348 -19.81 -9.90 26.68
CA MET A 348 -18.79 -9.77 27.72
C MET A 348 -19.40 -9.38 29.07
N TRP A 349 -20.36 -8.46 29.08
CA TRP A 349 -21.11 -8.15 30.30
C TRP A 349 -21.82 -9.40 30.85
N LEU A 350 -22.55 -10.13 30.00
CA LEU A 350 -23.37 -11.26 30.42
C LEU A 350 -22.55 -12.49 30.84
N HIS A 351 -21.46 -12.82 30.13
CA HIS A 351 -20.72 -14.07 30.36
C HIS A 351 -19.60 -13.94 31.38
N THR A 352 -18.99 -12.75 31.48
CA THR A 352 -17.75 -12.58 32.25
C THR A 352 -17.77 -11.41 33.23
N ALA A 353 -18.86 -10.61 33.23
CA ALA A 353 -18.89 -9.29 33.88
C ALA A 353 -17.73 -8.40 33.42
N GLY A 354 -17.41 -8.51 32.13
CA GLY A 354 -16.45 -7.69 31.42
C GLY A 354 -17.14 -6.61 30.58
N LEU A 355 -16.37 -6.01 29.68
CA LEU A 355 -16.82 -5.03 28.69
C LEU A 355 -15.79 -4.91 27.57
N GLU A 356 -16.26 -4.60 26.37
CA GLU A 356 -15.43 -4.07 25.30
C GLU A 356 -15.29 -2.56 25.49
N ARG A 357 -14.09 -2.02 25.25
CA ARG A 357 -13.77 -0.62 25.58
C ARG A 357 -13.63 0.23 24.33
N THR A 358 -14.12 1.46 24.42
CA THR A 358 -13.85 2.48 23.40
C THR A 358 -12.41 2.99 23.48
N VAL A 359 -11.96 3.69 22.43
CA VAL A 359 -10.65 4.37 22.43
C VAL A 359 -10.48 5.26 23.66
N SER A 360 -11.48 6.08 23.99
CA SER A 360 -11.43 6.97 25.15
C SER A 360 -11.40 6.20 26.48
N GLN A 361 -12.11 5.08 26.58
CA GLN A 361 -12.08 4.23 27.78
C GLN A 361 -10.73 3.54 27.98
N TRP A 362 -10.13 3.02 26.91
CA TRP A 362 -8.77 2.46 26.95
C TRP A 362 -7.75 3.50 27.40
N LYS A 363 -7.79 4.71 26.82
CA LYS A 363 -6.91 5.80 27.21
C LYS A 363 -7.04 6.14 28.70
N ALA A 364 -8.27 6.34 29.18
CA ALA A 364 -8.52 6.63 30.60
C ALA A 364 -8.04 5.50 31.53
N LEU A 365 -8.13 4.25 31.08
CA LEU A 365 -7.63 3.10 31.81
C LEU A 365 -6.10 3.09 31.91
N PHE A 366 -5.39 3.39 30.82
CA PHE A 366 -3.93 3.47 30.79
C PHE A 366 -3.40 4.66 31.60
N ASP A 367 -4.00 5.84 31.43
CA ASP A 367 -3.64 7.06 32.17
C ASP A 367 -3.71 6.83 33.69
N ALA A 368 -4.71 6.07 34.15
CA ALA A 368 -4.91 5.77 35.57
C ALA A 368 -3.80 4.93 36.21
N VAL A 369 -2.96 4.26 35.41
CA VAL A 369 -1.87 3.40 35.88
C VAL A 369 -0.49 3.84 35.36
N GLY A 370 -0.40 5.05 34.80
CA GLY A 370 0.86 5.61 34.32
C GLY A 370 1.37 5.00 33.02
N LEU A 371 0.48 4.43 32.20
CA LEU A 371 0.78 3.94 30.86
C LEU A 371 0.26 4.93 29.82
N GLU A 372 0.98 5.05 28.70
CA GLU A 372 0.61 5.92 27.59
C GLU A 372 0.11 5.09 26.41
N LEU A 373 -1.02 5.50 25.81
CA LEU A 373 -1.47 4.96 24.52
C LEU A 373 -0.56 5.51 23.41
N VAL A 374 0.44 4.73 23.00
CA VAL A 374 1.39 5.13 21.94
C VAL A 374 0.75 5.06 20.55
N HIS A 375 0.06 3.96 20.24
CA HIS A 375 -0.54 3.75 18.92
C HIS A 375 -1.61 2.66 18.96
N ILE A 376 -2.60 2.74 18.06
CA ILE A 376 -3.58 1.69 17.80
C ILE A 376 -3.27 1.10 16.43
N TRP A 377 -2.79 -0.14 16.43
CA TRP A 377 -2.57 -0.90 15.19
C TRP A 377 -3.89 -1.59 14.85
N ASN A 378 -4.50 -1.19 13.75
CA ASN A 378 -5.62 -1.90 13.17
C ASN A 378 -5.17 -2.45 11.81
N THR A 379 -5.94 -3.39 11.25
CA THR A 379 -5.79 -3.71 9.84
C THR A 379 -6.18 -2.47 9.06
N ASP A 380 -5.20 -1.63 8.72
CA ASP A 380 -5.38 -0.37 8.02
C ASP A 380 -6.19 -0.63 6.74
N LYS A 381 -7.47 -0.34 6.83
CA LYS A 381 -8.24 0.09 5.69
C LYS A 381 -8.19 1.60 5.71
N GLY A 382 -7.07 2.20 5.29
CA GLY A 382 -6.96 3.66 5.14
C GLY A 382 -8.04 4.23 4.20
N ASP A 383 -8.58 3.37 3.34
CA ASP A 383 -9.78 3.55 2.55
C ASP A 383 -11.09 3.60 3.34
N GLU A 384 -11.15 3.13 4.60
CA GLU A 384 -12.30 3.22 5.49
C GLU A 384 -12.24 4.46 6.40
N SER A 385 -11.04 4.85 6.85
CA SER A 385 -10.83 6.01 7.75
C SER A 385 -11.29 7.35 7.15
N VAL A 386 -11.18 7.52 5.83
CA VAL A 386 -11.65 8.72 5.11
C VAL A 386 -13.19 8.86 5.11
N PHE A 387 -13.91 7.78 5.43
CA PHE A 387 -15.37 7.79 5.57
C PHE A 387 -15.83 7.98 7.02
N ASN A 388 -14.89 8.12 7.97
CA ASN A 388 -15.20 8.40 9.36
C ASN A 388 -15.29 9.92 9.59
N ASP A 389 -16.45 10.39 10.01
CA ASP A 389 -16.73 11.81 10.23
C ASP A 389 -15.87 12.42 11.34
N GLU A 390 -15.52 11.67 12.40
CA GLU A 390 -14.66 12.16 13.48
C GLU A 390 -13.21 12.33 13.01
N ILE A 391 -12.71 11.37 12.22
CA ILE A 391 -11.36 11.42 11.65
C ILE A 391 -11.25 12.58 10.65
N THR A 392 -12.22 12.71 9.75
CA THR A 392 -12.22 13.81 8.77
C THR A 392 -12.43 15.17 9.43
N ALA A 393 -13.22 15.26 10.51
CA ALA A 393 -13.32 16.49 11.31
C ALA A 393 -11.99 16.86 11.98
N LYS A 394 -11.24 15.87 12.48
CA LYS A 394 -9.89 16.09 13.01
C LYS A 394 -8.93 16.61 11.94
N TRP A 395 -8.89 15.99 10.76
CA TRP A 395 -8.04 16.45 9.65
C TRP A 395 -8.38 17.87 9.19
N ARG A 396 -9.67 18.22 9.13
CA ARG A 396 -10.10 19.60 8.84
C ARG A 396 -9.52 20.58 9.83
N LYS A 397 -9.60 20.27 11.12
CA LYS A 397 -9.03 21.13 12.17
C LYS A 397 -7.50 21.24 12.05
N GLU A 398 -6.81 20.13 11.80
CA GLU A 398 -5.35 20.14 11.64
C GLU A 398 -4.90 21.03 10.46
N ILE A 399 -5.63 21.03 9.33
CA ILE A 399 -5.33 21.89 8.18
C ILE A 399 -5.71 23.35 8.45
N GLN A 400 -6.85 23.62 9.11
CA GLN A 400 -7.20 24.98 9.52
C GLN A 400 -6.15 25.58 10.48
N ASP A 401 -5.60 24.76 11.36
CA ASP A 401 -4.58 25.17 12.34
C ASP A 401 -3.16 25.21 11.74
N SER A 402 -2.92 24.68 10.53
CA SER A 402 -1.58 24.62 9.92
C SER A 402 -1.13 25.94 9.27
N GLY A 403 -2.07 26.85 9.01
CA GLY A 403 -1.79 28.11 8.30
C GLY A 403 -1.54 27.95 6.80
N GLU A 404 -1.89 26.79 6.23
CA GLU A 404 -1.87 26.54 4.79
C GLU A 404 -3.05 27.26 4.13
N ASP A 405 -2.87 27.70 2.87
CA ASP A 405 -3.91 28.39 2.10
C ASP A 405 -4.95 27.40 1.55
N VAL A 406 -5.81 26.89 2.44
CA VAL A 406 -6.87 25.92 2.12
C VAL A 406 -8.21 26.40 2.67
N SER A 407 -9.12 26.79 1.78
CA SER A 407 -10.47 27.21 2.16
C SER A 407 -11.35 26.05 2.64
N GLU A 408 -12.49 26.35 3.28
CA GLU A 408 -13.51 25.35 3.62
C GLU A 408 -14.02 24.58 2.39
N ARG A 409 -14.15 25.25 1.24
CA ARG A 409 -14.62 24.63 0.01
C ARG A 409 -13.55 23.71 -0.58
N MET A 410 -12.28 24.09 -0.48
CA MET A 410 -11.16 23.23 -0.83
C MET A 410 -11.10 22.01 0.08
N LEU A 411 -11.25 22.17 1.40
CA LEU A 411 -11.32 21.05 2.34
C LEU A 411 -12.45 20.08 2.00
N ASP A 412 -13.66 20.59 1.75
CA ASP A 412 -14.80 19.77 1.32
C ASP A 412 -14.50 18.98 0.04
N TRP A 413 -13.82 19.62 -0.90
CA TRP A 413 -13.45 19.01 -2.16
C TRP A 413 -12.36 17.93 -1.97
N ILE A 414 -11.33 18.22 -1.17
CA ILE A 414 -10.21 17.31 -0.85
C ILE A 414 -10.74 16.05 -0.15
N ILE A 415 -11.62 16.20 0.84
CA ILE A 415 -12.20 15.04 1.54
C ILE A 415 -13.02 14.17 0.58
N LYS A 416 -13.83 14.77 -0.30
CA LYS A 416 -14.58 14.03 -1.32
C LYS A 416 -13.66 13.32 -2.32
N GLU A 417 -12.58 13.97 -2.74
CA GLU A 417 -11.59 13.35 -3.61
C GLU A 417 -10.87 12.20 -2.91
N ALA A 418 -10.49 12.34 -1.64
CA ALA A 418 -9.88 11.28 -0.87
C ALA A 418 -10.83 10.08 -0.72
N GLN A 419 -12.12 10.31 -0.45
CA GLN A 419 -13.15 9.27 -0.37
C GLN A 419 -13.32 8.55 -1.72
N TRP A 420 -13.31 9.29 -2.82
CA TRP A 420 -13.37 8.71 -4.14
C TRP A 420 -12.08 7.91 -4.49
N LYS A 421 -10.91 8.46 -4.19
CA LYS A 421 -9.59 7.79 -4.37
C LYS A 421 -9.49 6.53 -3.53
N ALA A 422 -10.10 6.49 -2.34
CA ALA A 422 -10.21 5.28 -1.52
C ALA A 422 -10.99 4.17 -2.26
N GLY A 423 -12.08 4.52 -2.95
CA GLY A 423 -12.78 3.59 -3.85
C GLY A 423 -11.90 3.13 -5.01
N VAL A 424 -11.24 4.06 -5.72
CA VAL A 424 -10.34 3.74 -6.84
C VAL A 424 -9.20 2.81 -6.40
N PHE A 425 -8.62 3.05 -5.22
CA PHE A 425 -7.56 2.22 -4.67
C PHE A 425 -8.02 0.78 -4.45
N GLN A 426 -9.30 0.56 -4.15
CA GLN A 426 -9.79 -0.80 -3.95
C GLN A 426 -9.77 -1.64 -5.21
N ASP A 427 -10.08 -1.04 -6.34
CA ASP A 427 -10.08 -1.73 -7.63
C ASP A 427 -8.65 -1.84 -8.19
N SER A 428 -7.93 -0.72 -8.21
CA SER A 428 -6.67 -0.59 -8.95
C SER A 428 -5.43 -1.00 -8.14
N LYS A 429 -5.56 -1.02 -6.81
CA LYS A 429 -4.46 -1.20 -5.84
C LYS A 429 -3.35 -0.15 -5.97
N HIS A 430 -3.63 1.01 -6.56
CA HIS A 430 -2.72 2.16 -6.63
C HIS A 430 -3.49 3.48 -6.60
N ILE A 431 -2.83 4.58 -6.26
CA ILE A 431 -3.44 5.91 -6.22
C ILE A 431 -2.58 6.93 -6.94
N VAL A 432 -3.25 7.94 -7.50
CA VAL A 432 -2.61 9.13 -8.07
C VAL A 432 -2.18 10.05 -6.92
N ALA A 433 -0.86 10.24 -6.78
CA ALA A 433 -0.28 11.16 -5.82
C ALA A 433 -0.32 12.60 -6.34
N PHE A 434 0.04 12.81 -7.62
CA PHE A 434 -0.05 14.10 -8.30
C PHE A 434 -0.71 13.90 -9.67
N ASP A 435 -1.65 14.80 -10.02
CA ASP A 435 -2.49 14.67 -11.23
C ASP A 435 -1.70 14.67 -12.53
N VAL A 436 -0.45 15.15 -12.51
CA VAL A 436 0.50 15.13 -13.62
C VAL A 436 1.03 13.71 -13.94
N GLY A 437 0.33 12.66 -13.50
CA GLY A 437 0.67 11.26 -13.78
C GLY A 437 1.59 10.59 -12.75
N VAL A 438 1.80 11.17 -11.57
CA VAL A 438 2.57 10.51 -10.50
C VAL A 438 1.66 9.56 -9.71
N VAL A 439 1.94 8.27 -9.77
CA VAL A 439 1.10 7.19 -9.23
C VAL A 439 1.91 6.34 -8.28
N LYS A 440 1.36 6.02 -7.11
CA LYS A 440 2.01 5.21 -6.08
C LYS A 440 1.18 4.01 -5.65
N SER A 441 1.85 2.94 -5.25
CA SER A 441 1.24 1.79 -4.58
C SER A 441 2.17 1.21 -3.53
N ASP A 442 1.61 0.87 -2.37
CA ASP A 442 2.31 0.18 -1.29
C ASP A 442 1.99 -1.33 -1.25
N VAL A 443 1.10 -1.80 -2.15
CA VAL A 443 0.56 -3.17 -2.17
C VAL A 443 0.65 -3.85 -3.54
N ALA A 444 1.10 -3.13 -4.58
CA ALA A 444 1.21 -3.67 -5.94
C ALA A 444 2.16 -4.87 -6.03
N ILE A 445 3.22 -4.87 -5.19
CA ILE A 445 4.21 -5.94 -5.11
C ILE A 445 4.03 -6.67 -3.76
N PRO A 446 3.55 -7.92 -3.75
CA PRO A 446 3.40 -8.71 -2.53
C PRO A 446 4.73 -8.96 -1.82
N GLU A 447 4.67 -9.19 -0.51
CA GLU A 447 5.85 -9.43 0.34
C GLU A 447 6.69 -10.61 -0.18
N GLU A 448 6.04 -11.69 -0.62
CA GLU A 448 6.73 -12.87 -1.13
C GLU A 448 7.53 -12.55 -2.40
N LEU A 449 7.03 -11.65 -3.25
CA LEU A 449 7.70 -11.22 -4.47
C LEU A 449 8.86 -10.26 -4.15
N ARG A 450 8.70 -9.40 -3.13
CA ARG A 450 9.78 -8.55 -2.62
C ARG A 450 10.94 -9.38 -2.08
N GLN A 451 10.65 -10.39 -1.25
CA GLN A 451 11.67 -11.29 -0.71
C GLN A 451 12.37 -12.08 -1.82
N ALA A 452 11.61 -12.56 -2.83
CA ALA A 452 12.21 -13.20 -4.00
C ALA A 452 13.15 -12.27 -4.77
N LEU A 453 12.87 -10.96 -4.84
CA LEU A 453 13.77 -9.98 -5.44
C LEU A 453 15.06 -9.83 -4.62
N ILE A 454 14.95 -9.69 -3.30
CA ILE A 454 16.11 -9.58 -2.41
C ILE A 454 17.03 -10.80 -2.57
N GLU A 455 16.48 -12.01 -2.56
CA GLU A 455 17.23 -13.25 -2.77
C GLU A 455 17.87 -13.33 -4.16
N ALA A 456 17.15 -12.92 -5.20
CA ALA A 456 17.64 -12.99 -6.57
C ALA A 456 18.72 -11.93 -6.89
N VAL A 457 18.72 -10.80 -6.17
CA VAL A 457 19.70 -9.73 -6.31
C VAL A 457 20.97 -9.99 -5.48
N ARG A 458 20.89 -10.75 -4.38
CA ARG A 458 22.01 -11.06 -3.48
C ARG A 458 23.34 -11.42 -4.17
N PRO A 459 23.39 -12.23 -5.25
CA PRO A 459 24.65 -12.54 -5.93
C PRO A 459 25.35 -11.34 -6.58
N LEU A 460 24.63 -10.23 -6.82
CA LEU A 460 25.18 -8.97 -7.30
C LEU A 460 25.66 -8.06 -6.15
N GLU A 461 25.13 -8.26 -4.93
CA GLU A 461 25.46 -7.47 -3.74
C GLU A 461 26.66 -8.06 -2.98
N GLU A 462 26.73 -9.39 -2.87
CA GLU A 462 27.79 -10.12 -2.14
C GLU A 462 29.08 -10.30 -2.95
N LEU A 463 29.42 -9.30 -3.78
CA LEU A 463 30.68 -9.26 -4.50
C LEU A 463 31.81 -8.79 -3.56
N PRO A 464 33.05 -9.29 -3.73
CA PRO A 464 34.23 -8.72 -3.06
C PRO A 464 34.31 -7.22 -3.31
N GLU A 465 34.80 -6.47 -2.33
CA GLU A 465 34.84 -5.00 -2.35
C GLU A 465 35.56 -4.45 -3.60
N GLU A 466 36.62 -5.12 -4.06
CA GLU A 466 37.37 -4.72 -5.26
C GLU A 466 36.59 -4.92 -6.57
N GLN A 467 35.50 -5.69 -6.53
CA GLN A 467 34.64 -5.99 -7.67
C GLN A 467 33.33 -5.18 -7.66
N LYS A 468 32.99 -4.53 -6.54
CA LYS A 468 31.84 -3.63 -6.47
C LYS A 468 32.04 -2.46 -7.42
N ASP A 469 30.96 -2.08 -8.08
CA ASP A 469 30.95 -0.96 -9.01
C ASP A 469 30.30 0.27 -8.39
N TYR A 470 31.13 1.14 -7.82
CA TYR A 470 30.66 2.39 -7.23
C TYR A 470 30.36 3.44 -8.28
N HIS A 471 29.23 4.12 -8.12
CA HIS A 471 28.82 5.19 -8.99
C HIS A 471 29.79 6.39 -8.87
N PRO A 472 30.32 6.94 -9.97
CA PRO A 472 31.29 8.02 -9.92
C PRO A 472 30.75 9.26 -9.18
N GLY A 473 31.59 9.85 -8.32
CA GLY A 473 31.26 11.09 -7.62
C GLY A 473 30.37 10.93 -6.38
N THR A 474 30.10 9.70 -5.95
CA THR A 474 29.20 9.43 -4.80
C THR A 474 29.94 9.09 -3.50
N ASP A 475 31.28 9.20 -3.48
CA ASP A 475 32.11 8.81 -2.34
C ASP A 475 31.82 7.36 -1.87
N ASP A 476 31.74 6.43 -2.83
CA ASP A 476 31.46 5.01 -2.60
C ASP A 476 30.14 4.72 -1.85
N LYS A 477 29.16 5.64 -1.90
CA LYS A 477 27.84 5.45 -1.25
C LYS A 477 26.80 4.83 -2.18
N VAL A 478 27.00 4.88 -3.50
CA VAL A 478 26.04 4.34 -4.47
C VAL A 478 26.68 3.18 -5.23
N VAL A 479 26.07 1.99 -5.14
CA VAL A 479 26.53 0.77 -5.81
C VAL A 479 25.64 0.49 -7.02
N ASP A 480 26.25 0.44 -8.20
CA ASP A 480 25.61 0.13 -9.47
C ASP A 480 25.58 -1.40 -9.68
N LEU A 481 24.42 -2.04 -9.45
CA LEU A 481 24.26 -3.49 -9.64
C LEU A 481 23.94 -3.83 -11.09
N VAL A 482 22.97 -3.14 -11.66
CA VAL A 482 22.63 -3.16 -13.09
C VAL A 482 22.44 -1.71 -13.49
N HIS A 483 23.40 -1.14 -14.23
CA HIS A 483 23.35 0.28 -14.60
C HIS A 483 23.32 0.47 -16.11
N PRO A 484 22.36 1.24 -16.66
CA PRO A 484 22.18 1.38 -18.11
C PRO A 484 23.34 2.11 -18.81
N SER A 485 24.14 2.86 -18.07
CA SER A 485 25.36 3.50 -18.59
C SER A 485 26.57 2.57 -18.71
N LEU A 486 26.49 1.32 -18.25
CA LEU A 486 27.50 0.30 -18.54
C LEU A 486 27.11 -0.48 -19.79
N PHE A 487 28.06 -0.70 -20.70
CA PHE A 487 27.82 -1.34 -22.01
C PHE A 487 26.64 -0.74 -22.82
N PRO A 488 26.48 0.60 -22.90
CA PRO A 488 25.47 1.20 -23.77
C PRO A 488 25.78 0.91 -25.24
N VAL A 489 24.90 1.33 -26.14
CA VAL A 489 25.27 1.48 -27.55
C VAL A 489 26.27 2.62 -27.64
N ILE A 490 27.41 2.37 -28.29
CA ILE A 490 28.48 3.32 -28.56
C ILE A 490 28.61 3.42 -30.08
N TYR A 491 28.17 4.53 -30.66
CA TYR A 491 28.25 4.71 -32.11
C TYR A 491 29.71 4.68 -32.57
N GLY A 492 30.00 3.92 -33.62
CA GLY A 492 31.35 3.66 -34.13
C GLY A 492 32.10 2.53 -33.41
N ARG A 493 31.53 1.90 -32.36
CA ARG A 493 32.16 0.79 -31.61
C ARG A 493 31.24 -0.42 -31.44
N THR A 494 29.98 -0.21 -31.10
CA THR A 494 28.97 -1.27 -30.90
C THR A 494 28.62 -1.93 -32.23
N ARG A 495 28.48 -3.25 -32.22
CA ARG A 495 28.03 -4.04 -33.37
C ARG A 495 26.53 -4.31 -33.28
N ILE A 496 25.86 -4.31 -34.43
CA ILE A 496 24.43 -4.62 -34.55
C ILE A 496 24.18 -5.67 -35.63
N LEU A 497 23.11 -6.43 -35.45
CA LEU A 497 22.48 -7.27 -36.46
C LEU A 497 21.29 -6.49 -37.05
N PRO A 498 21.42 -5.89 -38.25
CA PRO A 498 20.37 -5.04 -38.82
C PRO A 498 19.14 -5.84 -39.25
N ASP A 499 19.34 -7.07 -39.73
CA ASP A 499 18.30 -7.88 -40.38
C ASP A 499 17.87 -9.09 -39.53
N GLN A 500 18.32 -9.16 -38.27
CA GLN A 500 18.06 -10.30 -37.39
C GLN A 500 17.90 -9.87 -35.94
N LEU A 501 16.96 -10.51 -35.23
CA LEU A 501 16.75 -10.35 -33.80
C LEU A 501 17.35 -11.51 -33.00
N ILE A 502 17.89 -11.17 -31.82
CA ILE A 502 18.52 -12.08 -30.87
C ILE A 502 17.51 -12.44 -29.79
N SER A 503 17.15 -13.72 -29.73
CA SER A 503 16.35 -14.27 -28.62
C SER A 503 17.17 -14.40 -27.33
N LEU A 504 16.51 -14.33 -26.17
CA LEU A 504 17.12 -14.56 -24.86
C LEU A 504 17.83 -15.91 -24.73
N GLU A 505 17.31 -16.99 -25.31
CA GLU A 505 17.93 -18.33 -25.25
C GLU A 505 19.16 -18.45 -26.17
N GLY A 506 19.09 -17.81 -27.34
CA GLY A 506 20.10 -17.84 -28.40
C GLY A 506 21.21 -16.80 -28.28
N PHE A 507 21.18 -15.91 -27.28
CA PHE A 507 22.10 -14.75 -27.18
C PHE A 507 23.59 -15.10 -27.33
N ALA A 508 24.03 -16.21 -26.71
CA ALA A 508 25.42 -16.67 -26.76
C ALA A 508 25.90 -17.07 -28.17
N ASN A 509 24.98 -17.44 -29.07
CA ASN A 509 25.33 -17.85 -30.43
C ASN A 509 25.76 -16.65 -31.30
N HIS A 510 25.41 -15.43 -30.89
CA HIS A 510 25.63 -14.21 -31.67
C HIS A 510 26.85 -13.40 -31.24
N LEU A 511 27.61 -13.84 -30.23
CA LEU A 511 28.79 -13.13 -29.73
C LEU A 511 29.75 -12.72 -30.87
N GLY A 512 30.15 -11.45 -30.91
CA GLY A 512 31.07 -10.92 -31.91
C GLY A 512 30.54 -10.84 -33.35
N GLN A 513 29.28 -11.19 -33.61
CA GLN A 513 28.66 -11.03 -34.93
C GLN A 513 28.20 -9.59 -35.20
N GLY A 514 27.66 -9.35 -36.39
CA GLY A 514 27.09 -8.08 -36.80
C GLY A 514 28.09 -7.10 -37.39
N GLN A 515 27.61 -5.92 -37.77
CA GLN A 515 28.41 -4.83 -38.33
C GLN A 515 28.51 -3.68 -37.33
N VAL A 516 29.61 -2.92 -37.37
CA VAL A 516 29.77 -1.74 -36.50
C VAL A 516 28.74 -0.68 -36.88
N LEU A 517 27.98 -0.22 -35.89
CA LEU A 517 27.00 0.83 -36.06
C LEU A 517 27.74 2.15 -36.35
N PRO A 518 27.44 2.86 -37.46
CA PRO A 518 28.16 4.09 -37.81
C PRO A 518 27.86 5.23 -36.82
N VAL A 519 28.79 6.19 -36.76
CA VAL A 519 28.58 7.45 -36.02
C VAL A 519 27.48 8.27 -36.70
N ARG A 520 26.51 8.74 -35.93
CA ARG A 520 25.43 9.58 -36.46
C ARG A 520 25.98 10.93 -36.96
N PRO A 521 25.54 11.43 -38.13
CA PRO A 521 25.86 12.78 -38.58
C PRO A 521 25.41 13.84 -37.56
N LYS A 522 26.19 14.92 -37.42
CA LYS A 522 25.87 15.98 -36.44
C LYS A 522 24.56 16.69 -36.77
N GLU A 523 24.24 16.78 -38.05
CA GLU A 523 23.07 17.42 -38.61
C GLU A 523 21.77 16.69 -38.23
N GLU A 524 21.83 15.37 -38.00
CA GLU A 524 20.69 14.54 -37.57
C GLU A 524 20.44 14.63 -36.05
N CYS A 525 21.35 15.23 -35.29
CA CYS A 525 21.31 15.26 -33.83
C CYS A 525 20.94 16.65 -33.27
N VAL A 526 20.53 17.58 -34.13
CA VAL A 526 20.09 18.93 -33.78
C VAL A 526 18.63 19.14 -34.19
N THR A 527 17.87 19.94 -33.43
CA THR A 527 16.51 20.33 -33.83
C THR A 527 16.55 21.19 -35.09
N LYS A 528 15.54 21.06 -35.97
CA LYS A 528 15.37 21.99 -37.09
C LYS A 528 15.15 23.40 -36.52
N GLN A 529 15.96 24.35 -36.94
CA GLN A 529 15.84 25.75 -36.55
C GLN A 529 14.58 26.34 -37.22
N SER A 530 13.66 26.92 -36.44
CA SER A 530 12.56 27.70 -36.99
C SER A 530 13.03 29.09 -37.42
N ASP A 531 12.28 29.77 -38.30
CA ASP A 531 12.58 31.18 -38.65
C ASP A 531 12.63 32.05 -37.38
N TYR A 532 11.77 31.78 -36.40
CA TYR A 532 11.72 32.44 -35.10
C TYR A 532 13.03 32.26 -34.31
N ASP A 533 13.59 31.05 -34.25
CA ASP A 533 14.88 30.77 -33.59
C ASP A 533 16.06 31.51 -34.24
N TYR A 534 15.98 31.75 -35.55
CA TYR A 534 16.99 32.47 -36.32
C TYR A 534 16.98 33.97 -36.02
N TRP A 535 15.80 34.59 -35.89
CA TRP A 535 15.66 36.03 -35.58
C TRP A 535 16.15 36.39 -34.17
N TYR A 536 15.95 35.51 -33.18
CA TYR A 536 16.36 35.74 -31.78
C TYR A 536 17.72 35.14 -31.41
N GLN A 537 18.52 34.69 -32.38
CA GLN A 537 19.84 34.07 -32.17
C GLN A 537 19.83 32.89 -31.17
N ARG A 538 18.69 32.18 -31.05
CA ARG A 538 18.58 31.03 -30.15
C ARG A 538 19.39 29.85 -30.72
N ARG A 539 20.29 29.29 -29.90
CA ARG A 539 21.14 28.16 -30.32
C ARG A 539 20.29 26.91 -30.57
N PRO A 540 20.51 26.17 -31.67
CA PRO A 540 19.75 24.95 -31.97
C PRO A 540 19.92 23.91 -30.85
N HIS A 541 18.82 23.34 -30.40
CA HIS A 541 18.81 22.35 -29.32
C HIS A 541 19.43 21.03 -29.83
N ARG A 542 20.20 20.35 -28.97
CA ARG A 542 20.85 19.07 -29.29
C ARG A 542 20.24 17.94 -28.44
N PRO A 543 19.01 17.51 -28.73
CA PRO A 543 18.30 16.58 -27.85
C PRO A 543 18.84 15.14 -27.92
N TYR A 544 19.59 14.81 -28.98
CA TYR A 544 20.12 13.47 -29.23
C TYR A 544 21.61 13.38 -28.87
N SER A 545 22.04 12.27 -28.28
CA SER A 545 23.47 11.98 -28.10
C SER A 545 24.14 11.67 -29.44
N LEU A 546 25.37 12.18 -29.61
CA LEU A 546 26.21 11.86 -30.77
C LEU A 546 26.97 10.54 -30.59
N LYS A 547 27.08 10.05 -29.35
CA LYS A 547 27.98 8.94 -28.99
C LYS A 547 27.26 7.76 -28.39
N PHE A 548 26.21 7.98 -27.59
CA PHE A 548 25.64 6.94 -26.74
C PHE A 548 24.13 6.77 -26.91
N GLN A 549 23.64 5.57 -26.66
CA GLN A 549 22.23 5.29 -26.41
C GLN A 549 22.14 4.21 -25.33
N TRP A 550 21.32 4.40 -24.30
CA TRP A 550 21.03 3.29 -23.40
C TRP A 550 20.38 2.12 -24.17
N LEU A 551 20.71 0.91 -23.75
CA LEU A 551 20.34 -0.33 -24.43
C LEU A 551 19.15 -0.99 -23.72
N PRO A 552 17.90 -0.83 -24.21
CA PRO A 552 16.73 -1.52 -23.65
C PRO A 552 16.77 -3.01 -23.95
N CYS A 553 15.99 -3.77 -23.18
CA CYS A 553 15.57 -5.12 -23.54
C CYS A 553 14.13 -5.10 -24.08
N ASP A 554 13.83 -6.04 -24.96
CA ASP A 554 12.49 -6.23 -25.51
C ASP A 554 11.66 -7.09 -24.56
N VAL A 555 10.38 -6.77 -24.41
CA VAL A 555 9.43 -7.43 -23.51
C VAL A 555 8.17 -7.77 -24.29
N HIS A 556 7.76 -9.04 -24.25
CA HIS A 556 6.53 -9.52 -24.86
C HIS A 556 5.47 -9.81 -23.80
N PHE A 557 4.21 -9.80 -24.22
CA PHE A 557 3.10 -10.23 -23.39
C PHE A 557 2.82 -11.72 -23.63
N GLY A 558 2.94 -12.51 -22.57
CA GLY A 558 2.61 -13.93 -22.55
C GLY A 558 1.13 -14.18 -22.27
N PRO A 559 0.73 -15.47 -22.15
CA PRO A 559 -0.62 -15.86 -21.75
C PRO A 559 -0.97 -15.27 -20.37
N ASN A 560 -2.24 -14.89 -20.16
CA ASN A 560 -2.74 -14.26 -18.93
C ASN A 560 -2.07 -12.93 -18.55
N ASP A 561 -1.67 -12.14 -19.54
CA ASP A 561 -1.09 -10.82 -19.33
C ASP A 561 0.23 -10.85 -18.52
N GLU A 562 1.01 -11.93 -18.57
CA GLU A 562 2.35 -11.93 -17.96
C GLU A 562 3.38 -11.26 -18.87
N CYS A 563 4.27 -10.42 -18.33
CA CYS A 563 5.40 -9.89 -19.09
C CYS A 563 6.50 -10.95 -19.21
N ARG A 564 7.12 -11.07 -20.39
CA ARG A 564 8.26 -11.96 -20.66
C ARG A 564 9.38 -11.19 -21.33
N ILE A 565 10.57 -11.27 -20.77
CA ILE A 565 11.75 -10.60 -21.34
C ILE A 565 12.23 -11.43 -22.54
N ALA A 566 12.22 -10.83 -23.72
CA ALA A 566 12.51 -11.50 -24.99
C ALA A 566 14.00 -11.42 -25.41
N SER A 567 14.72 -10.40 -24.91
CA SER A 567 16.15 -10.19 -25.16
C SER A 567 16.89 -9.86 -23.86
N TYR A 568 18.22 -10.01 -23.81
CA TYR A 568 18.96 -9.88 -22.55
C TYR A 568 18.86 -8.47 -21.94
N ILE A 569 18.71 -8.36 -20.62
CA ILE A 569 18.86 -7.09 -19.90
C ILE A 569 20.32 -6.67 -19.98
N ASN A 570 20.56 -5.41 -20.35
CA ASN A 570 21.90 -4.87 -20.46
C ASN A 570 22.72 -5.08 -19.17
N ASN A 571 23.94 -5.60 -19.33
CA ASN A 571 24.87 -5.94 -18.25
C ASN A 571 24.37 -7.01 -17.24
N LEU A 572 23.29 -7.75 -17.52
CA LEU A 572 22.79 -8.81 -16.65
C LEU A 572 22.75 -10.16 -17.37
N HIS A 573 23.62 -11.09 -16.98
CA HIS A 573 23.79 -12.35 -17.71
C HIS A 573 22.57 -13.28 -17.60
N PRO A 574 21.88 -13.62 -18.72
CA PRO A 574 20.61 -14.38 -18.70
C PRO A 574 20.67 -15.72 -17.97
N ARG A 575 21.74 -16.50 -18.19
CA ARG A 575 21.87 -17.85 -17.59
C ARG A 575 22.31 -17.84 -16.13
N ARG A 576 23.09 -16.85 -15.71
CA ARG A 576 23.66 -16.79 -14.35
C ARG A 576 22.64 -16.19 -13.39
N HIS A 577 21.83 -15.26 -13.87
CA HIS A 577 20.81 -14.56 -13.09
C HIS A 577 19.39 -14.90 -13.55
N HIS A 578 19.16 -16.13 -14.03
CA HIS A 578 17.84 -16.57 -14.53
C HIS A 578 16.71 -16.33 -13.50
N GLY A 579 16.96 -16.56 -12.21
CA GLY A 579 16.00 -16.27 -11.15
C GLY A 579 15.63 -14.79 -11.06
N LEU A 580 16.61 -13.89 -11.25
CA LEU A 580 16.37 -12.44 -11.24
C LEU A 580 15.53 -11.99 -12.43
N TYR A 581 15.76 -12.56 -13.62
CA TYR A 581 14.89 -12.31 -14.79
C TYR A 581 13.44 -12.67 -14.49
N GLN A 582 13.18 -13.86 -13.91
CA GLN A 582 11.83 -14.30 -13.56
C GLN A 582 11.15 -13.38 -12.54
N VAL A 583 11.90 -12.83 -11.59
CA VAL A 583 11.37 -11.88 -10.61
C VAL A 583 11.08 -10.52 -11.25
N ILE A 584 12.00 -10.02 -12.09
CA ILE A 584 11.81 -8.77 -12.83
C ILE A 584 10.57 -8.84 -13.73
N GLU A 585 10.36 -9.95 -14.44
CA GLU A 585 9.15 -10.19 -15.25
C GLU A 585 7.86 -10.05 -14.44
N LYS A 586 7.82 -10.64 -13.23
CA LYS A 586 6.67 -10.57 -12.34
C LYS A 586 6.43 -9.16 -11.79
N ILE A 587 7.50 -8.44 -11.43
CA ILE A 587 7.37 -7.05 -10.96
C ILE A 587 6.91 -6.16 -12.11
N LEU A 588 7.51 -6.28 -13.29
CA LEU A 588 7.12 -5.52 -14.48
C LEU A 588 5.66 -5.76 -14.85
N THR A 589 5.18 -7.01 -14.75
CA THR A 589 3.76 -7.37 -14.92
C THR A 589 2.83 -6.55 -14.03
N ARG A 590 3.25 -6.27 -12.79
CA ARG A 590 2.51 -5.46 -11.80
C ARG A 590 2.71 -3.95 -12.01
N THR A 591 3.77 -3.53 -12.68
CA THR A 591 4.03 -2.13 -13.05
C THR A 591 3.13 -1.66 -14.21
N ILE A 592 2.80 -2.54 -15.17
CA ILE A 592 2.03 -2.15 -16.37
C ILE A 592 0.72 -1.39 -16.05
N PRO A 593 -0.16 -1.86 -15.14
CA PRO A 593 -1.39 -1.12 -14.81
C PRO A 593 -1.13 0.29 -14.25
N MET A 594 -0.04 0.49 -13.51
CA MET A 594 0.33 1.81 -13.00
C MET A 594 0.84 2.73 -14.11
N TRP A 595 1.58 2.19 -15.10
CA TRP A 595 1.94 2.95 -16.29
C TRP A 595 0.74 3.35 -17.14
N ASN A 596 -0.25 2.48 -17.29
CA ASN A 596 -1.51 2.83 -17.97
C ASN A 596 -2.15 4.07 -17.31
N THR A 597 -2.25 4.09 -15.98
CA THR A 597 -2.77 5.25 -15.22
C THR A 597 -1.88 6.49 -15.37
N THR A 598 -0.56 6.33 -15.23
CA THR A 598 0.41 7.41 -15.38
C THR A 598 0.28 8.09 -16.75
N LEU A 599 0.23 7.32 -17.82
CA LEU A 599 0.20 7.84 -19.19
C LEU A 599 -1.18 8.41 -19.55
N SER A 600 -2.28 7.81 -19.08
CA SER A 600 -3.64 8.31 -19.35
C SER A 600 -3.88 9.71 -18.77
N LEU A 601 -3.20 10.05 -17.67
CA LEU A 601 -3.28 11.37 -17.05
C LEU A 601 -2.50 12.46 -17.81
N VAL A 602 -1.50 12.09 -18.63
CA VAL A 602 -0.75 13.05 -19.45
C VAL A 602 -1.59 13.53 -20.63
N GLU A 603 -2.47 12.69 -21.17
CA GLU A 603 -3.30 13.02 -22.32
C GLU A 603 -4.47 13.97 -22.00
N ASN A 604 -4.93 14.01 -20.73
CA ASN A 604 -6.12 14.77 -20.35
C ASN A 604 -5.81 15.94 -19.41
N GLU A 605 -6.18 17.14 -19.82
CA GLU A 605 -6.05 18.34 -18.97
C GLU A 605 -7.22 18.47 -17.99
N TYR A 606 -7.06 17.86 -16.81
CA TYR A 606 -7.97 18.10 -15.70
C TYR A 606 -7.47 19.22 -14.80
N LYS A 607 -8.36 20.17 -14.51
CA LYS A 607 -8.09 21.24 -13.55
C LYS A 607 -9.12 21.17 -12.41
N ARG A 608 -8.65 21.00 -11.17
CA ARG A 608 -9.50 21.06 -9.96
C ARG A 608 -10.23 22.40 -9.83
N ILE A 609 -9.52 23.46 -10.18
CA ILE A 609 -9.97 24.86 -10.13
C ILE A 609 -9.83 25.41 -11.56
N GLN A 610 -10.95 25.85 -12.12
CA GLN A 610 -10.97 26.50 -13.43
C GLN A 610 -10.69 27.99 -13.21
N TYR A 611 -9.69 28.54 -13.91
CA TYR A 611 -9.26 29.92 -13.77
C TYR A 611 -8.97 30.50 -15.16
N TYR A 612 -9.77 31.48 -15.56
CA TYR A 612 -9.75 32.09 -16.90
C TYR A 612 -9.68 33.61 -16.85
N GLU A 613 -9.94 34.22 -15.70
CA GLU A 613 -9.95 35.66 -15.51
C GLU A 613 -9.50 35.98 -14.07
N VAL A 614 -8.72 37.05 -13.92
CA VAL A 614 -8.31 37.56 -12.61
C VAL A 614 -9.46 38.38 -12.02
N GLU A 615 -10.07 37.85 -10.96
CA GLU A 615 -11.07 38.56 -10.17
C GLU A 615 -10.40 39.29 -8.99
N TYR A 616 -10.93 40.45 -8.63
CA TYR A 616 -10.43 41.26 -7.51
C TYR A 616 -11.54 41.48 -6.48
N ASP A 617 -11.19 41.50 -5.20
CA ASP A 617 -12.11 41.84 -4.10
C ASP A 617 -12.28 43.35 -3.96
N ASP A 618 -13.23 43.78 -3.13
CA ASP A 618 -13.42 45.20 -2.81
C ASP A 618 -12.14 45.80 -2.21
N HIS A 619 -11.79 47.01 -2.62
CA HIS A 619 -10.61 47.69 -2.11
C HIS A 619 -10.79 48.04 -0.62
N PRO A 620 -9.82 47.71 0.27
CA PRO A 620 -9.94 47.95 1.71
C PRO A 620 -9.94 49.44 2.09
N GLU A 621 -9.33 50.28 1.25
CA GLU A 621 -9.21 51.73 1.42
C GLU A 621 -10.01 52.51 0.35
N PRO A 622 -10.54 53.70 0.65
CA PRO A 622 -11.22 54.53 -0.34
C PRO A 622 -10.27 54.99 -1.45
N GLU A 623 -10.82 55.22 -2.65
CA GLU A 623 -10.06 55.73 -3.81
C GLU A 623 -9.43 57.10 -3.49
N PRO A 624 -8.16 57.34 -3.86
CA PRO A 624 -7.50 58.62 -3.63
C PRO A 624 -8.25 59.77 -4.31
N GLU A 625 -8.48 60.86 -3.58
CA GLU A 625 -9.05 62.10 -4.13
C GLU A 625 -7.93 63.03 -4.64
N ALA A 626 -8.17 63.71 -5.77
CA ALA A 626 -7.28 64.77 -6.24
C ALA A 626 -7.38 66.02 -5.36
N ALA A 627 -6.25 66.71 -5.13
CA ALA A 627 -6.24 67.93 -4.34
C ALA A 627 -6.38 69.16 -5.25
N ASP A 628 -7.58 69.76 -5.26
CA ASP A 628 -7.96 70.94 -6.06
C ASP A 628 -7.86 70.77 -7.60
N ASP A 629 -8.62 71.59 -8.34
CA ASP A 629 -8.92 71.47 -9.79
C ASP A 629 -7.70 71.42 -10.74
N ASP A 630 -6.46 71.58 -10.24
CA ASP A 630 -5.22 71.62 -11.02
C ASP A 630 -4.31 70.37 -10.84
N GLU A 631 -4.61 69.44 -9.89
CA GLU A 631 -3.80 68.23 -9.63
C GLU A 631 -4.34 66.92 -10.24
N ASP A 632 -5.54 66.92 -10.84
CA ASP A 632 -6.15 65.76 -11.52
C ASP A 632 -5.27 65.22 -12.70
N ASP A 633 -4.32 66.02 -13.18
CA ASP A 633 -3.34 65.68 -14.22
C ASP A 633 -1.89 65.57 -13.68
N SER A 634 -1.69 65.51 -12.35
CA SER A 634 -0.35 65.42 -11.74
C SER A 634 0.18 63.97 -11.71
N ASP A 635 1.47 63.79 -12.01
CA ASP A 635 2.14 62.48 -11.94
C ASP A 635 2.02 61.87 -10.52
N GLU A 636 2.02 62.71 -9.48
CA GLU A 636 1.91 62.28 -8.07
C GLU A 636 0.51 61.76 -7.68
N PHE A 637 -0.56 62.27 -8.30
CA PHE A 637 -1.90 61.70 -8.14
C PHE A 637 -1.98 60.32 -8.82
N TRP A 638 -1.51 60.22 -10.07
CA TRP A 638 -1.53 58.96 -10.80
C TRP A 638 -0.65 57.88 -10.15
N GLU A 639 0.50 58.23 -9.58
CA GLU A 639 1.31 57.30 -8.78
C GLU A 639 0.53 56.76 -7.58
N ARG A 640 -0.11 57.62 -6.78
CA ARG A 640 -0.93 57.20 -5.63
C ARG A 640 -2.14 56.37 -6.05
N HIS A 641 -2.81 56.75 -7.14
CA HIS A 641 -3.95 56.02 -7.68
C HIS A 641 -3.54 54.64 -8.19
N TRP A 642 -2.40 54.54 -8.89
CA TRP A 642 -1.84 53.26 -9.33
C TRP A 642 -1.39 52.38 -8.18
N GLU A 643 -0.75 52.94 -7.14
CA GLU A 643 -0.39 52.19 -5.93
C GLU A 643 -1.62 51.65 -5.21
N TRP A 644 -2.65 52.49 -5.06
CA TRP A 644 -3.95 52.06 -4.54
C TRP A 644 -4.53 50.92 -5.39
N ARG A 645 -4.63 51.11 -6.71
CA ARG A 645 -5.14 50.10 -7.65
C ARG A 645 -4.40 48.76 -7.55
N ARG A 646 -3.07 48.78 -7.47
CA ARG A 646 -2.24 47.57 -7.32
C ARG A 646 -2.40 46.90 -5.96
N SER A 647 -2.69 47.67 -4.92
CA SER A 647 -2.94 47.16 -3.57
C SER A 647 -4.30 46.45 -3.41
N GLN A 648 -5.18 46.54 -4.42
CA GLN A 648 -6.44 45.81 -4.44
C GLN A 648 -6.20 44.29 -4.35
N PRO A 649 -6.77 43.59 -3.36
CA PRO A 649 -6.58 42.15 -3.20
C PRO A 649 -7.13 41.35 -4.38
N ILE A 650 -6.36 40.35 -4.83
CA ILE A 650 -6.83 39.37 -5.81
C ILE A 650 -7.70 38.35 -5.09
N LYS A 651 -8.87 38.08 -5.66
CA LYS A 651 -9.80 37.11 -5.13
C LYS A 651 -9.29 35.70 -5.41
N GLN A 652 -8.98 34.95 -4.35
CA GLN A 652 -8.46 33.60 -4.46
C GLN A 652 -9.48 32.65 -5.12
N PRO A 653 -9.07 31.82 -6.09
CA PRO A 653 -10.01 30.99 -6.83
C PRO A 653 -10.42 29.76 -6.01
N GLU A 654 -11.69 29.38 -6.14
CA GLU A 654 -12.29 28.29 -5.35
C GLU A 654 -12.73 27.13 -6.25
N PRO A 655 -12.65 25.86 -5.78
CA PRO A 655 -13.10 24.74 -6.59
C PRO A 655 -14.62 24.74 -6.77
N GLY A 656 -15.06 24.18 -7.89
CA GLY A 656 -16.47 23.89 -8.15
C GLY A 656 -17.00 22.74 -7.30
N SER A 657 -18.12 22.16 -7.72
CA SER A 657 -18.60 20.91 -7.10
C SER A 657 -17.69 19.74 -7.46
N PHE A 658 -17.38 18.89 -6.49
CA PHE A 658 -16.60 17.67 -6.73
C PHE A 658 -17.31 16.75 -7.74
N ALA A 659 -16.55 16.28 -8.72
CA ALA A 659 -16.96 15.25 -9.68
C ALA A 659 -15.82 14.22 -9.83
N PRO A 660 -16.12 12.91 -9.79
CA PRO A 660 -15.15 11.85 -10.09
C PRO A 660 -14.47 12.04 -11.46
N HIS A 661 -13.19 11.70 -11.54
CA HIS A 661 -12.42 11.79 -12.79
C HIS A 661 -12.48 10.47 -13.59
N PRO A 662 -13.13 10.41 -14.78
CA PRO A 662 -13.46 9.14 -15.44
C PRO A 662 -12.33 8.46 -16.24
N PHE A 663 -11.07 8.87 -16.11
CA PHE A 663 -10.06 8.65 -17.16
C PHE A 663 -9.01 7.54 -16.91
N TYR A 664 -9.25 6.64 -15.95
CA TYR A 664 -8.26 5.61 -15.57
C TYR A 664 -8.00 4.51 -16.63
N ASP A 665 -8.85 4.39 -17.66
CA ASP A 665 -8.81 3.27 -18.62
C ASP A 665 -8.55 3.68 -20.09
N GLN A 666 -8.01 4.87 -20.36
CA GLN A 666 -7.81 5.31 -21.75
C GLN A 666 -6.67 4.55 -22.45
N ILE A 667 -5.51 4.43 -21.78
CA ILE A 667 -4.36 3.71 -22.32
C ILE A 667 -4.30 2.31 -21.74
N ASN A 668 -4.14 1.31 -22.61
CA ASN A 668 -3.90 -0.06 -22.21
C ASN A 668 -2.74 -0.66 -22.98
N LEU A 669 -1.54 -0.59 -22.39
CA LEU A 669 -0.29 -1.05 -23.01
C LEU A 669 -0.34 -2.51 -23.46
N ARG A 670 -1.05 -3.37 -22.72
CA ARG A 670 -1.17 -4.81 -23.04
C ARG A 670 -1.98 -5.04 -24.29
N LYS A 671 -3.08 -4.29 -24.43
CA LYS A 671 -4.00 -4.41 -25.56
C LYS A 671 -3.43 -3.75 -26.81
N GLU A 672 -2.87 -2.56 -26.67
CA GLU A 672 -2.40 -1.75 -27.80
C GLU A 672 -1.08 -2.29 -28.38
N TYR A 673 -0.20 -2.84 -27.54
CA TYR A 673 1.13 -3.31 -27.96
C TYR A 673 1.30 -4.83 -27.77
N ALA A 674 0.21 -5.59 -27.78
CA ALA A 674 0.23 -7.06 -27.66
C ALA A 674 1.18 -7.72 -28.66
N GLU A 675 1.12 -7.30 -29.93
CA GLU A 675 1.89 -7.90 -31.03
C GLU A 675 3.34 -7.39 -31.09
N ARG A 676 3.55 -6.10 -30.81
CA ARG A 676 4.87 -5.46 -30.92
C ARG A 676 5.74 -5.68 -29.68
N GLY A 677 5.11 -5.81 -28.51
CA GLY A 677 5.79 -5.77 -27.22
C GLY A 677 6.22 -4.36 -26.81
N LEU A 678 7.00 -4.29 -25.73
CA LEU A 678 7.56 -3.06 -25.17
C LEU A 678 9.09 -3.12 -25.19
N GLN A 679 9.73 -1.96 -25.10
CA GLN A 679 11.16 -1.84 -24.85
C GLN A 679 11.37 -1.19 -23.48
N VAL A 680 12.12 -1.87 -22.61
CA VAL A 680 12.31 -1.46 -21.22
C VAL A 680 13.79 -1.45 -20.86
N ILE A 681 14.26 -0.34 -20.29
CA ILE A 681 15.59 -0.24 -19.70
C ILE A 681 15.46 -0.55 -18.20
N VAL A 682 16.31 -1.45 -17.70
CA VAL A 682 16.30 -1.87 -16.29
C VAL A 682 17.50 -1.28 -15.56
N LYS A 683 17.27 -0.79 -14.34
CA LYS A 683 18.34 -0.34 -13.43
C LYS A 683 18.13 -0.91 -12.02
N LEU A 684 19.20 -1.43 -11.42
CA LEU A 684 19.29 -1.81 -10.01
C LEU A 684 20.44 -1.04 -9.39
N ALA A 685 20.16 -0.35 -8.29
CA ALA A 685 21.17 0.41 -7.57
C ALA A 685 20.86 0.43 -6.07
N ASN A 686 21.93 0.44 -5.28
CA ASN A 686 21.86 0.55 -3.83
C ASN A 686 22.51 1.85 -3.40
N ILE A 687 21.91 2.53 -2.43
CA ILE A 687 22.59 3.55 -1.63
C ILE A 687 22.93 2.88 -0.30
N GLU A 688 24.22 2.79 0.01
CA GLU A 688 24.77 2.18 1.21
C GLU A 688 25.43 3.27 2.06
N LEU A 689 24.98 3.40 3.31
CA LEU A 689 25.51 4.35 4.29
C LEU A 689 26.19 3.58 5.42
N THR A 690 27.35 4.06 5.85
CA THR A 690 28.11 3.51 6.97
C THR A 690 28.25 4.54 8.08
N PRO A 691 28.59 4.14 9.32
CA PRO A 691 28.90 5.10 10.39
C PRO A 691 29.96 6.15 10.00
N GLU A 692 30.91 5.80 9.14
CA GLU A 692 31.94 6.70 8.61
C GLU A 692 31.41 7.63 7.51
N LYS A 693 30.40 7.19 6.76
CA LYS A 693 29.76 7.90 5.65
C LYS A 693 28.23 7.95 5.87
N PRO A 694 27.74 8.66 6.91
CA PRO A 694 26.37 8.49 7.41
C PRO A 694 25.29 9.28 6.66
N GLU A 695 25.67 10.09 5.67
CA GLU A 695 24.80 11.07 5.03
C GLU A 695 24.87 10.96 3.49
N TYR A 696 23.70 11.02 2.85
CA TYR A 696 23.53 11.12 1.40
C TYR A 696 22.98 12.51 1.06
N GLU A 697 23.72 13.28 0.25
CA GLU A 697 23.44 14.69 -0.05
C GLU A 697 22.20 14.92 -0.94
N GLY A 698 21.59 13.85 -1.46
CA GLY A 698 20.51 13.94 -2.43
C GLY A 698 20.98 13.91 -3.89
N GLY A 699 20.01 13.85 -4.81
CA GLY A 699 20.25 13.91 -6.26
C GLY A 699 20.05 15.31 -6.84
N SER A 700 20.54 15.53 -8.07
CA SER A 700 20.21 16.72 -8.86
C SER A 700 18.83 16.60 -9.50
N TRP A 701 18.24 17.74 -9.90
CA TRP A 701 17.03 17.75 -10.73
C TRP A 701 17.35 17.25 -12.14
N HIS A 702 16.64 16.24 -12.61
CA HIS A 702 16.82 15.65 -13.93
C HIS A 702 15.55 14.97 -14.46
N ILE A 703 15.57 14.63 -15.74
CA ILE A 703 14.70 13.63 -16.38
C ILE A 703 15.56 12.41 -16.77
N GLU A 704 14.93 11.27 -17.03
CA GLU A 704 15.65 10.05 -17.37
C GLU A 704 16.06 10.02 -18.85
N GLY A 705 17.34 9.72 -19.11
CA GLY A 705 17.88 9.56 -20.45
C GLY A 705 18.01 10.85 -21.26
N GLN A 706 18.15 10.70 -22.57
CA GLN A 706 18.09 11.77 -23.57
C GLN A 706 17.02 11.41 -24.62
N LEU A 707 16.82 12.26 -25.62
CA LEU A 707 15.72 12.06 -26.57
C LEU A 707 15.95 10.86 -27.49
N ASN A 708 17.20 10.42 -27.71
CA ASN A 708 17.50 9.20 -28.47
C ASN A 708 17.05 7.90 -27.77
N GLU A 709 16.83 7.93 -26.45
CA GLU A 709 16.27 6.80 -25.71
C GLU A 709 14.74 6.77 -25.72
N HIS A 710 14.07 7.86 -26.09
CA HIS A 710 12.60 7.95 -26.16
C HIS A 710 11.86 7.43 -24.92
N ILE A 711 12.41 7.66 -23.72
CA ILE A 711 11.76 7.24 -22.47
C ILE A 711 10.51 8.09 -22.23
N CYS A 712 9.35 7.45 -22.11
CA CYS A 712 8.06 8.11 -21.91
C CYS A 712 7.56 8.02 -20.46
N ALA A 713 7.92 6.96 -19.72
CA ALA A 713 7.57 6.79 -18.32
C ALA A 713 8.67 6.08 -17.53
N THR A 714 8.72 6.38 -16.24
CA THR A 714 9.66 5.81 -15.28
C THR A 714 8.88 5.12 -14.18
N SER A 715 9.41 4.01 -13.68
CA SER A 715 8.97 3.39 -12.44
C SER A 715 10.14 3.13 -11.52
N ILE A 716 9.95 3.35 -10.23
CA ILE A 716 10.95 3.06 -9.19
C ILE A 716 10.27 2.25 -8.08
N TYR A 717 10.83 1.08 -7.78
CA TYR A 717 10.41 0.20 -6.69
C TYR A 717 11.45 0.21 -5.58
N TYR A 718 11.06 0.65 -4.39
CA TYR A 718 11.91 0.70 -3.19
C TYR A 718 11.79 -0.63 -2.44
N TYR A 719 12.61 -1.62 -2.81
CA TYR A 719 12.38 -3.00 -2.39
C TYR A 719 12.97 -3.37 -1.02
N ASP A 720 13.97 -2.62 -0.55
CA ASP A 720 14.64 -2.90 0.72
C ASP A 720 15.26 -1.59 1.24
N SER A 721 14.86 -1.16 2.43
CA SER A 721 15.33 0.07 3.05
C SER A 721 15.40 -0.09 4.56
N GLU A 722 16.59 0.07 5.13
CA GLU A 722 16.86 -0.21 6.53
C GLU A 722 17.76 0.89 7.12
N ASN A 723 17.47 1.27 8.37
CA ASN A 723 18.27 2.20 9.18
C ASN A 723 18.56 3.56 8.51
N ILE A 724 17.58 4.12 7.81
CA ILE A 724 17.68 5.47 7.22
C ILE A 724 16.57 6.38 7.74
N THR A 725 16.84 7.69 7.78
CA THR A 725 15.80 8.70 7.97
C THR A 725 14.84 8.71 6.78
N GLU A 726 13.70 9.39 6.93
CA GLU A 726 12.74 9.56 5.84
C GLU A 726 13.43 10.06 4.55
N SER A 727 13.09 9.43 3.43
CA SER A 727 13.62 9.76 2.11
C SER A 727 12.46 9.98 1.15
N THR A 728 12.50 11.06 0.37
CA THR A 728 11.42 11.41 -0.57
C THR A 728 11.95 11.55 -2.01
N LEU A 729 11.05 11.40 -2.98
CA LEU A 729 11.28 11.76 -4.37
C LEU A 729 10.45 13.02 -4.67
N ALA A 730 11.13 14.13 -4.90
CA ALA A 730 10.51 15.42 -5.19
C ALA A 730 10.31 15.59 -6.70
N PHE A 731 9.23 16.28 -7.08
CA PHE A 731 8.86 16.54 -8.47
C PHE A 731 8.68 18.04 -8.70
N ARG A 732 9.14 18.50 -9.87
CA ARG A 732 8.85 19.85 -10.38
C ARG A 732 8.53 19.79 -11.87
N GLN A 733 7.79 20.78 -12.34
CA GLN A 733 7.45 20.94 -13.74
C GLN A 733 7.74 22.37 -14.20
N ARG A 734 7.76 22.57 -15.51
CA ARG A 734 7.75 23.90 -16.13
C ARG A 734 6.31 24.35 -16.31
N ALA A 735 6.02 25.61 -16.06
CA ALA A 735 4.71 26.19 -16.32
C ALA A 735 4.42 26.29 -17.82
N SER A 736 3.13 26.21 -18.18
CA SER A 736 2.69 26.31 -19.57
C SER A 736 2.42 27.77 -19.93
N SER A 737 3.37 28.44 -20.60
CA SER A 737 3.26 29.86 -20.99
C SER A 737 1.97 30.18 -21.75
N GLY A 738 1.66 29.43 -22.81
CA GLY A 738 0.44 29.67 -23.59
C GLY A 738 -0.88 29.55 -22.80
N LYS A 739 -0.93 28.72 -21.75
CA LYS A 739 -2.14 28.61 -20.91
C LYS A 739 -2.28 29.75 -19.91
N ILE A 740 -1.16 30.33 -19.51
CA ILE A 740 -1.13 31.49 -18.62
C ILE A 740 -1.45 32.75 -19.43
N GLU A 741 -0.97 32.83 -20.68
CA GLU A 741 -1.30 33.90 -21.64
C GLU A 741 -2.80 33.96 -21.99
N ASP A 742 -3.52 32.83 -21.93
CA ASP A 742 -4.96 32.76 -22.18
C ASP A 742 -5.83 33.28 -21.01
N ILE A 743 -5.24 33.66 -19.87
CA ILE A 743 -5.97 34.21 -18.71
C ILE A 743 -6.27 35.69 -18.99
N ASN A 744 -7.50 36.13 -18.76
CA ASN A 744 -7.86 37.55 -18.84
C ASN A 744 -7.42 38.30 -17.57
N TYR A 745 -6.69 39.40 -17.70
CA TYR A 745 -6.21 40.21 -16.56
C TYR A 745 -6.20 41.70 -16.92
N GLU A 746 -6.22 42.57 -15.91
CA GLU A 746 -6.11 44.02 -16.09
C GLU A 746 -4.68 44.39 -16.49
N GLN A 747 -4.53 45.33 -17.44
CA GLN A 747 -3.23 45.74 -17.97
C GLN A 747 -2.27 46.13 -16.82
N SER A 748 -1.01 45.69 -16.93
CA SER A 748 0.07 45.98 -15.97
C SER A 748 -0.08 45.36 -14.57
N ARG A 749 -1.04 44.44 -14.37
CA ARG A 749 -1.28 43.72 -13.09
C ARG A 749 -0.96 42.23 -13.19
N HIS A 750 0.29 41.87 -12.94
CA HIS A 750 0.79 40.49 -13.06
C HIS A 750 0.92 39.77 -11.70
N GLU A 751 0.49 40.40 -10.60
CA GLU A 751 0.66 39.89 -9.23
C GLU A 751 -0.08 38.55 -8.98
N PHE A 752 -1.01 38.18 -9.88
CA PHE A 752 -1.73 36.90 -9.84
C PHE A 752 -0.80 35.70 -10.09
N LEU A 753 0.32 35.89 -10.78
CA LEU A 753 1.33 34.84 -11.01
C LEU A 753 1.89 34.36 -9.66
N GLN A 754 2.18 35.27 -8.74
CA GLN A 754 2.64 34.94 -7.39
C GLN A 754 1.48 34.41 -6.55
N GLN A 755 0.38 35.17 -6.48
CA GLN A 755 -0.68 34.92 -5.51
C GLN A 755 -1.52 33.67 -5.80
N VAL A 756 -1.67 33.28 -7.07
CA VAL A 756 -2.51 32.13 -7.48
C VAL A 756 -1.68 30.92 -7.90
N PHE A 757 -0.56 31.15 -8.61
CA PHE A 757 0.28 30.06 -9.14
C PHE A 757 1.54 29.78 -8.34
N GLY A 758 1.80 30.56 -7.28
CA GLY A 758 2.92 30.35 -6.36
C GLY A 758 4.29 30.67 -6.96
N PHE A 759 4.36 31.48 -8.02
CA PHE A 759 5.65 31.91 -8.57
C PHE A 759 6.41 32.83 -7.61
N GLY A 760 7.73 32.91 -7.79
CA GLY A 760 8.57 33.84 -7.03
C GLY A 760 8.27 35.31 -7.36
N PRO A 761 8.71 36.24 -6.48
CA PRO A 761 8.51 37.68 -6.69
C PRO A 761 9.22 38.22 -7.94
N ASP A 762 10.21 37.49 -8.45
CA ASP A 762 11.00 37.87 -9.63
C ASP A 762 10.27 37.57 -10.96
N VAL A 763 9.08 36.95 -10.92
CA VAL A 763 8.28 36.58 -12.11
C VAL A 763 7.33 37.73 -12.46
N ASP A 764 7.81 38.71 -13.22
CA ASP A 764 7.07 39.95 -13.54
C ASP A 764 6.17 39.87 -14.78
N GLY A 765 6.11 38.72 -15.46
CA GLY A 765 5.28 38.51 -16.65
C GLY A 765 5.83 39.10 -17.95
N SER A 766 7.06 39.62 -17.97
CA SER A 766 7.66 40.25 -19.16
C SER A 766 9.10 39.84 -19.45
N ASN A 767 9.89 39.54 -18.41
CA ASN A 767 11.30 39.17 -18.53
C ASN A 767 11.52 37.65 -18.48
N GLU A 768 12.66 37.18 -19.01
CA GLU A 768 13.10 35.79 -18.80
C GLU A 768 13.33 35.56 -17.30
N CYS A 769 12.49 34.73 -16.70
CA CYS A 769 12.46 34.45 -15.26
C CYS A 769 12.24 32.95 -15.01
N ASN A 770 12.37 32.54 -13.75
CA ASN A 770 12.19 31.14 -13.38
C ASN A 770 10.69 30.78 -13.31
N ILE A 771 10.22 30.00 -14.29
CA ILE A 771 8.82 29.57 -14.41
C ILE A 771 8.59 28.12 -13.96
N THR A 772 9.45 27.58 -13.09
CA THR A 772 9.26 26.24 -12.52
C THR A 772 8.27 26.22 -11.38
N GLN A 773 7.45 25.17 -11.33
CA GLN A 773 6.51 24.90 -10.26
C GLN A 773 6.94 23.65 -9.51
N LEU A 774 7.11 23.79 -8.19
CA LEU A 774 7.34 22.66 -7.30
C LEU A 774 6.00 21.95 -7.05
N LEU A 775 5.91 20.67 -7.41
CA LEU A 775 4.66 19.90 -7.25
C LEU A 775 4.55 19.26 -5.86
N GLY A 776 5.69 19.04 -5.21
CA GLY A 776 5.79 18.37 -3.92
C GLY A 776 6.69 17.15 -3.98
N SER A 777 6.55 16.26 -3.00
CA SER A 777 7.34 15.02 -2.94
C SER A 777 6.53 13.84 -2.46
N VAL A 778 6.95 12.64 -2.85
CA VAL A 778 6.39 11.38 -2.35
C VAL A 778 7.44 10.69 -1.49
N GLU A 779 7.06 10.29 -0.28
CA GLU A 779 7.90 9.46 0.59
C GLU A 779 8.25 8.13 -0.10
N THR A 780 9.50 7.68 0.03
CA THR A 780 10.05 6.51 -0.68
C THR A 780 10.33 5.34 0.26
N ARG A 781 9.33 5.00 1.08
CA ARG A 781 9.39 3.88 2.02
C ARG A 781 9.51 2.52 1.32
N GLN A 782 10.02 1.54 2.06
CA GLN A 782 10.11 0.16 1.62
C GLN A 782 8.76 -0.40 1.17
N GLY A 783 8.76 -1.17 0.08
CA GLY A 783 7.56 -1.77 -0.52
C GLY A 783 6.79 -0.84 -1.46
N ARG A 784 7.13 0.45 -1.54
CA ARG A 784 6.46 1.39 -2.45
C ARG A 784 6.95 1.23 -3.88
N LEU A 785 6.01 1.03 -4.80
CA LEU A 785 6.18 1.21 -6.24
C LEU A 785 5.65 2.59 -6.64
N LEU A 786 6.43 3.34 -7.40
CA LEU A 786 6.10 4.67 -7.89
C LEU A 786 6.26 4.70 -9.41
N THR A 787 5.28 5.22 -10.14
CA THR A 787 5.36 5.47 -11.59
C THR A 787 5.06 6.92 -11.90
N PHE A 788 5.73 7.48 -12.90
CA PHE A 788 5.55 8.88 -13.31
C PHE A 788 5.99 9.07 -14.77
N PRO A 789 5.43 10.05 -15.49
CA PRO A 789 5.81 10.29 -16.86
C PRO A 789 7.17 10.98 -16.91
N ASN A 790 7.97 10.68 -17.94
CA ASN A 790 9.32 11.23 -18.11
C ASN A 790 9.32 12.65 -18.71
N ILE A 791 8.37 13.46 -18.26
CA ILE A 791 8.23 14.90 -18.56
C ILE A 791 8.42 15.76 -17.30
N LEU A 792 8.44 15.11 -16.13
CA LEU A 792 8.63 15.76 -14.83
C LEU A 792 10.11 15.70 -14.46
N GLN A 793 10.66 16.81 -14.00
CA GLN A 793 11.96 16.75 -13.34
C GLN A 793 11.78 16.22 -11.94
N HIS A 794 12.60 15.22 -11.56
CA HIS A 794 12.61 14.65 -10.23
C HIS A 794 13.99 14.72 -9.59
N ARG A 795 14.00 14.68 -8.26
CA ARG A 795 15.24 14.50 -7.47
C ARG A 795 14.96 13.68 -6.22
N VAL A 796 15.96 12.90 -5.81
CA VAL A 796 15.97 12.20 -4.52
C VAL A 796 16.38 13.20 -3.44
N ALA A 797 15.60 13.32 -2.37
CA ALA A 797 15.93 14.18 -1.23
C ALA A 797 17.13 13.63 -0.43
N PRO A 798 17.89 14.50 0.26
CA PRO A 798 18.93 14.06 1.18
C PRO A 798 18.36 13.18 2.30
N PHE A 799 19.15 12.21 2.78
CA PHE A 799 18.79 11.40 3.95
C PHE A 799 20.06 10.88 4.65
N SER A 800 19.91 10.38 5.88
CA SER A 800 21.03 9.94 6.71
C SER A 800 20.70 8.65 7.46
N LEU A 801 21.68 8.07 8.15
CA LEU A 801 21.43 6.95 9.07
C LEU A 801 20.52 7.37 10.23
N ALA A 802 19.48 6.57 10.50
CA ALA A 802 18.60 6.79 11.65
C ALA A 802 19.34 6.47 12.97
N ASP A 803 20.03 5.33 13.02
CA ASP A 803 21.02 4.95 14.03
C ASP A 803 22.42 5.05 13.41
N ARG A 804 23.13 6.14 13.73
CA ARG A 804 24.48 6.40 13.22
C ARG A 804 25.54 5.37 13.66
N SER A 805 25.22 4.46 14.58
CA SER A 805 26.14 3.39 15.02
C SER A 805 26.12 2.14 14.12
N LYS A 806 25.13 2.02 13.24
CA LYS A 806 24.93 0.86 12.36
C LYS A 806 24.91 1.30 10.90
N PRO A 807 25.31 0.43 9.96
CA PRO A 807 25.10 0.70 8.54
C PRO A 807 23.59 0.73 8.23
N GLY A 808 23.25 1.30 7.08
CA GLY A 808 21.88 1.39 6.57
C GLY A 808 21.89 1.51 5.06
N HIS A 809 20.75 1.24 4.43
CA HIS A 809 20.67 1.21 2.97
C HIS A 809 19.30 1.60 2.44
N ARG A 810 19.30 1.95 1.16
CA ARG A 810 18.11 2.12 0.32
C ARG A 810 18.36 1.49 -1.02
N LYS A 811 17.58 0.48 -1.38
CA LYS A 811 17.77 -0.30 -2.61
C LYS A 811 16.59 -0.14 -3.54
N ILE A 812 16.88 0.02 -4.83
CA ILE A 812 15.87 0.30 -5.86
C ILE A 812 15.98 -0.60 -7.08
N LEU A 813 14.81 -0.96 -7.62
CA LEU A 813 14.65 -1.48 -8.96
C LEU A 813 13.88 -0.43 -9.78
N ALA A 814 14.47 0.05 -10.87
CA ALA A 814 13.86 1.01 -11.76
C ALA A 814 13.66 0.45 -13.17
N PHE A 815 12.55 0.85 -13.78
CA PHE A 815 12.25 0.60 -15.18
C PHE A 815 12.03 1.92 -15.90
N PHE A 816 12.61 2.05 -17.08
CA PHE A 816 12.37 3.17 -17.98
C PHE A 816 11.70 2.62 -19.24
N LEU A 817 10.44 2.98 -19.42
CA LEU A 817 9.61 2.57 -20.55
C LEU A 817 9.96 3.46 -21.75
N VAL A 818 10.48 2.83 -22.81
CA VAL A 818 10.64 3.49 -24.10
C VAL A 818 9.26 3.60 -24.77
N ASP A 819 9.00 4.73 -25.43
CA ASP A 819 7.76 4.98 -26.18
C ASP A 819 7.42 3.79 -27.10
N PRO A 820 6.33 3.05 -26.84
CA PRO A 820 5.97 1.85 -27.60
C PRO A 820 5.58 2.13 -29.06
N HIS A 821 5.33 3.38 -29.44
CA HIS A 821 5.12 3.77 -30.84
C HIS A 821 6.42 3.72 -31.65
N LEU A 822 7.57 3.76 -30.98
CA LEU A 822 8.90 3.77 -31.57
C LEU A 822 9.62 2.45 -31.26
N SER A 823 10.61 2.13 -32.08
CA SER A 823 11.55 1.04 -31.79
C SER A 823 12.95 1.59 -31.93
N ILE A 824 13.69 1.57 -30.83
CA ILE A 824 15.10 1.95 -30.81
C ILE A 824 15.96 0.68 -30.80
N ILE A 825 17.27 0.86 -30.98
CA ILE A 825 18.22 -0.25 -30.95
C ILE A 825 18.19 -0.89 -29.55
N SER A 826 17.83 -2.18 -29.47
CA SER A 826 17.77 -2.95 -28.22
C SER A 826 18.80 -4.07 -28.18
N SER A 827 18.84 -4.79 -27.06
CA SER A 827 19.63 -6.01 -26.92
C SER A 827 19.17 -7.15 -27.82
N ALA A 828 18.02 -7.04 -28.50
CA ALA A 828 17.67 -7.95 -29.59
C ALA A 828 18.46 -7.63 -30.88
N ASN A 829 18.94 -6.40 -31.05
CA ASN A 829 19.77 -6.02 -32.21
C ASN A 829 21.27 -6.12 -31.92
N VAL A 830 21.66 -5.91 -30.66
CA VAL A 830 23.06 -5.83 -30.23
C VAL A 830 23.50 -7.17 -29.68
N PRO A 831 24.49 -7.86 -30.28
CA PRO A 831 25.10 -9.02 -29.64
C PRO A 831 25.81 -8.64 -28.33
N PRO A 832 25.91 -9.56 -27.36
CA PRO A 832 26.51 -9.24 -26.09
C PRO A 832 27.96 -8.73 -26.23
N GLN A 833 28.20 -7.59 -25.59
CA GLN A 833 29.43 -6.82 -25.74
C GLN A 833 30.46 -7.16 -24.65
N GLN A 834 30.02 -7.75 -23.54
CA GLN A 834 30.81 -7.98 -22.32
C GLN A 834 31.87 -9.06 -22.53
N GLU A 835 33.15 -8.73 -22.33
CA GLU A 835 34.26 -9.70 -22.43
C GLU A 835 34.04 -10.95 -21.56
N GLY A 836 33.55 -10.78 -20.34
CA GLY A 836 33.30 -11.90 -19.43
C GLY A 836 32.31 -12.94 -19.98
N TRP A 837 31.43 -12.57 -20.92
CA TRP A 837 30.44 -13.47 -21.52
C TRP A 837 31.03 -14.25 -22.69
N TRP A 838 32.12 -13.76 -23.29
CA TRP A 838 32.81 -14.42 -24.40
C TRP A 838 33.59 -15.65 -23.95
N SER A 839 33.99 -15.72 -22.68
CA SER A 839 34.65 -16.89 -22.09
C SER A 839 33.82 -18.18 -22.24
N GLU A 840 32.49 -18.10 -22.12
CA GLU A 840 31.60 -19.25 -22.32
C GLU A 840 31.63 -19.76 -23.77
N ARG A 841 31.74 -18.85 -24.74
CA ARG A 841 31.93 -19.24 -26.15
C ARG A 841 33.33 -19.74 -26.39
N GLN A 842 34.36 -19.16 -25.78
CA GLN A 842 35.73 -19.68 -25.89
C GLN A 842 35.86 -21.08 -25.29
N GLU A 843 35.14 -21.40 -24.20
CA GLU A 843 35.05 -22.76 -23.68
C GLU A 843 34.24 -23.70 -24.57
N LEU A 844 33.12 -23.23 -25.15
CA LEU A 844 32.29 -24.03 -26.04
C LEU A 844 33.01 -24.33 -27.37
N VAL A 845 33.61 -23.30 -27.97
CA VAL A 845 34.46 -23.37 -29.16
C VAL A 845 35.72 -24.15 -28.84
N GLY A 846 36.32 -23.96 -27.66
CA GLY A 846 37.46 -24.73 -27.17
C GLY A 846 37.13 -26.22 -26.99
N ARG A 847 35.94 -26.56 -26.49
CA ARG A 847 35.45 -27.96 -26.41
C ARG A 847 35.16 -28.55 -27.80
N LEU A 848 34.50 -27.79 -28.68
CA LEU A 848 34.12 -28.25 -30.02
C LEU A 848 35.29 -28.34 -31.00
N LEU A 849 36.27 -27.43 -30.89
CA LEU A 849 37.46 -27.37 -31.74
C LEU A 849 38.66 -28.06 -31.11
N GLY A 850 38.76 -28.18 -29.78
CA GLY A 850 39.87 -28.83 -29.09
C GLY A 850 40.02 -30.33 -29.40
N GLU A 851 38.93 -31.00 -29.80
CA GLU A 851 38.97 -32.41 -30.23
C GLU A 851 39.36 -32.59 -31.72
N LYS A 852 39.42 -31.52 -32.54
CA LYS A 852 39.57 -31.62 -34.02
C LYS A 852 40.59 -30.65 -34.65
N LEU A 853 40.88 -29.54 -33.99
CA LEU A 853 41.78 -28.39 -34.23
C LEU A 853 43.25 -28.47 -33.80
N PRO A 854 44.29 -28.48 -34.67
CA PRO A 854 45.65 -28.10 -34.28
C PRO A 854 45.71 -26.66 -33.70
N PRO A 855 46.65 -26.37 -32.77
CA PRO A 855 46.77 -25.06 -32.11
C PRO A 855 46.87 -23.88 -33.08
N GLU A 856 47.56 -24.06 -34.22
CA GLU A 856 47.74 -23.01 -35.22
C GLU A 856 46.41 -22.59 -35.87
N LEU A 857 45.48 -23.53 -36.08
CA LEU A 857 44.15 -23.23 -36.64
C LEU A 857 43.22 -22.61 -35.59
N GLN A 858 43.41 -22.94 -34.30
CA GLN A 858 42.70 -22.27 -33.22
C GLN A 858 43.12 -20.79 -33.12
N ASP A 859 44.40 -20.49 -33.32
CA ASP A 859 44.92 -19.12 -33.35
C ASP A 859 44.49 -18.36 -34.62
N MET A 860 44.41 -19.02 -35.79
CA MET A 860 43.83 -18.42 -37.00
C MET A 860 42.35 -18.09 -36.84
N VAL A 861 41.56 -18.97 -36.21
CA VAL A 861 40.14 -18.70 -35.90
C VAL A 861 40.00 -17.52 -34.94
N LYS A 862 40.90 -17.36 -33.96
CA LYS A 862 40.95 -16.17 -33.10
C LYS A 862 41.35 -14.91 -33.85
N GLN A 863 42.22 -15.01 -34.86
CA GLN A 863 42.66 -13.90 -35.70
C GLN A 863 41.62 -13.48 -36.76
N GLU A 864 40.70 -14.35 -37.17
CA GLU A 864 39.58 -14.00 -38.07
C GLU A 864 38.41 -13.27 -37.38
N PHE A 865 38.40 -13.15 -36.04
CA PHE A 865 37.44 -12.28 -35.37
C PHE A 865 37.89 -10.81 -35.48
N ASP A 866 37.37 -10.09 -36.48
CA ASP A 866 37.51 -8.62 -36.59
C ASP A 866 36.84 -7.84 -35.43
N ALA A 867 36.20 -8.53 -34.48
CA ALA A 867 35.45 -7.95 -33.37
C ALA A 867 36.09 -8.28 -32.02
N TYR A 868 36.41 -7.25 -31.24
CA TYR A 868 36.87 -7.38 -29.86
C TYR A 868 35.74 -7.05 -28.87
N PRO A 869 35.56 -7.84 -27.79
CA PRO A 869 34.63 -7.50 -26.73
C PRO A 869 35.02 -6.18 -26.05
N ILE A 870 34.09 -5.63 -25.27
CA ILE A 870 34.31 -4.48 -24.41
C ILE A 870 34.72 -5.01 -23.02
N THR A 871 35.87 -4.54 -22.53
CA THR A 871 36.36 -4.87 -21.18
C THR A 871 35.60 -4.05 -20.13
N MET A 872 35.61 -4.49 -18.86
CA MET A 872 34.98 -3.71 -17.78
C MET A 872 35.62 -2.32 -17.62
N GLU A 873 36.95 -2.21 -17.78
CA GLU A 873 37.65 -0.92 -17.73
C GLU A 873 37.23 0.02 -18.87
N GLU A 874 37.11 -0.51 -20.10
CA GLU A 874 36.61 0.23 -21.25
C GLU A 874 35.15 0.69 -21.03
N ALA A 875 34.29 -0.19 -20.49
CA ALA A 875 32.91 0.15 -20.14
C ALA A 875 32.82 1.25 -19.08
N LYS A 876 33.64 1.19 -18.02
CA LYS A 876 33.72 2.24 -16.98
C LYS A 876 34.22 3.57 -17.55
N GLN A 877 35.13 3.54 -18.52
CA GLN A 877 35.58 4.74 -19.24
C GLN A 877 34.46 5.35 -20.08
N TYR A 878 33.73 4.55 -20.86
CA TYR A 878 32.58 5.04 -21.62
C TYR A 878 31.46 5.57 -20.72
N ARG A 879 31.23 4.96 -19.55
CA ARG A 879 30.29 5.51 -18.56
C ARG A 879 30.70 6.92 -18.13
N ARG A 880 31.99 7.17 -17.86
CA ARG A 880 32.49 8.51 -17.50
C ARG A 880 32.25 9.52 -18.63
N GLU A 881 32.56 9.16 -19.87
CA GLU A 881 32.27 10.02 -21.03
C GLU A 881 30.78 10.30 -21.21
N LEU A 882 29.92 9.29 -21.02
CA LEU A 882 28.47 9.43 -21.08
C LEU A 882 27.95 10.34 -19.96
N MET A 883 28.48 10.20 -18.74
CA MET A 883 28.12 11.05 -17.61
C MET A 883 28.56 12.50 -17.84
N GLU A 884 29.78 12.73 -18.35
CA GLU A 884 30.25 14.07 -18.70
C GLU A 884 29.36 14.72 -19.78
N GLU A 885 29.03 13.98 -20.85
CA GLU A 885 28.10 14.45 -21.89
C GLU A 885 26.73 14.81 -21.29
N ARG A 886 26.24 14.04 -20.33
CA ARG A 886 24.95 14.28 -19.66
C ARG A 886 25.00 15.44 -18.69
N SER A 887 26.05 15.59 -17.88
CA SER A 887 26.18 16.69 -16.93
C SER A 887 26.20 18.05 -17.62
N THR A 888 27.00 18.20 -18.68
CA THR A 888 27.04 19.45 -19.47
C THR A 888 25.67 19.77 -20.08
N ARG A 889 24.95 18.75 -20.57
CA ARG A 889 23.60 18.94 -21.13
C ARG A 889 22.56 19.21 -20.05
N LEU A 890 22.71 18.64 -18.86
CA LEU A 890 21.79 18.83 -17.74
C LEU A 890 21.80 20.29 -17.28
N GLU A 891 22.98 20.92 -17.22
CA GLU A 891 23.09 22.35 -16.91
C GLU A 891 22.36 23.21 -17.95
N GLU A 892 22.63 22.99 -19.24
CA GLU A 892 21.95 23.70 -20.34
C GLU A 892 20.43 23.43 -20.36
N GLN A 893 20.01 22.20 -20.05
CA GLN A 893 18.60 21.81 -20.00
C GLN A 893 17.91 22.39 -18.78
N ASN A 894 18.55 22.42 -17.61
CA ASN A 894 17.99 23.03 -16.40
C ASN A 894 17.82 24.53 -16.59
N GLU A 895 18.83 25.24 -17.11
CA GLU A 895 18.71 26.67 -17.43
C GLU A 895 17.55 26.92 -18.40
N LYS A 896 17.43 26.13 -19.47
CA LYS A 896 16.32 26.25 -20.41
C LYS A 896 14.97 25.84 -19.84
N PHE A 897 14.94 24.89 -18.92
CA PHE A 897 13.73 24.41 -18.26
C PHE A 897 13.24 25.39 -17.19
N GLU A 898 14.17 26.13 -16.59
CA GLU A 898 13.91 27.15 -15.59
C GLU A 898 13.49 28.48 -16.23
N MET A 899 14.22 28.93 -17.25
CA MET A 899 14.04 30.27 -17.83
C MET A 899 12.99 30.29 -18.96
N ASP A 900 12.00 31.17 -18.85
CA ASP A 900 11.12 31.62 -19.94
C ASP A 900 10.53 32.99 -19.65
N SER A 901 9.86 33.58 -20.63
CA SER A 901 9.01 34.75 -20.44
C SER A 901 7.56 34.39 -20.77
N PHE A 902 6.61 34.86 -19.96
CA PHE A 902 5.22 34.93 -20.40
C PHE A 902 5.13 36.12 -21.38
N ASN A 903 4.69 35.92 -22.62
CA ASN A 903 4.47 37.05 -23.54
C ASN A 903 3.08 37.63 -23.27
N LEU A 904 2.88 38.13 -22.05
CA LEU A 904 1.66 38.79 -21.61
C LEU A 904 1.51 40.10 -22.41
N CYS A 905 0.96 40.02 -23.62
CA CYS A 905 0.81 41.15 -24.53
C CYS A 905 -0.16 42.18 -23.95
N GLU A 906 0.37 43.36 -23.65
CA GLU A 906 -0.44 44.56 -23.39
C GLU A 906 -1.16 44.97 -24.68
N HIS A 907 -2.50 44.85 -24.69
CA HIS A 907 -3.36 45.35 -25.78
C HIS A 907 -4.24 46.49 -25.33
#